data_AF-A0A7I7QPL7-F1
#
_entry.id   AF-A0A7I7QPL7-F1
#
_cell.length_a   1.000
_cell.length_b   1.000
_cell.length_c   1.000
_cell.angle_alpha   90.00
_cell.angle_beta   90.00
_cell.angle_gamma   90.00
#
_symmetry.space_group_name_H-M   'P 1'
#
loop_
_entity.id
_entity.type
_entity.pdbx_description
1 polymer ?
#
loop_
_entity_poly.entity_id
_entity_poly.type
_entity_poly.pdbx_seq_one_letter_code
_entity_poly.pdbx_strand_id
1 'polypeptide(L)'
;MTDLAETADLVSRLLITHGPLATDEIVSRLRADGVAVPAPVVQVEMFAPVGELVDGRWAWLPAVLAGRVFTHRLTAEELTHDLLTVSPDLDAITRLCEYPQYEALADGTPLRVVMDDYDDDDVLDERGIPPTIFGEGGALLLPSGALSEMAVSVGDIVGVRLSDAGLVVERVPAVDTSTDVAATLTAALNPDSPTSPDSAVWTMCLESPTLFTSPLPPLADIIADAGLQHDVSCIAPPGFDIPSWRSGVQSEFLAQHYGLAVSDAVALQTLVGACEQLDGAFAAADLPDGDSLPDLAHQEDLVDVGSALSNPLLAVLVLDETVGHGVDPAALARLAEMLEPRVSRGAKTACRWLRAAALEHMGDVEDAEREYLAAESMDTEFWPTLLDLARFASDRGDAERGLALLRRAGAEEDDPLFQLLLKHRATPRADVGRNDACWCGSGRKYKKCHLGNDQLPLRDRAAWLYSKACQHVFHSPWTELLDEVTDVRGEYDDPEALEPPSFDDPLPIDVVLFEGGAFGDFLAKRGALLPDDERLLAEQWLLVDRSVFEVEQVHRGRSVTVRDVRTGDVDEVAERVASGQLKAGQLICARVLPIGDGVQFFGGIEPLALHDRNPLVELLDSEPDPVELVEFLTRRFAPPTLVNTEGDLLMMCEATFRIKDAARLVTALDDAFDRITADGSPVWCDQVTNQGMERVRATMTVDADTLTVTTNSEAQMDRVLESLSRLDASLSLTSDTRTPLDDFRKLSPTTPSTATEPDDPEVAAALDVVVRGYEAAWLDQRIPALDGYTPRQAAADPTRRGDVVKLLDGFPGLPGGMNADRLRTALGL
;
A
#
# COMPACT_ATOMS: atom_id res chain seq x y z
N MET A 1 -11.40 0.86 5.76
CA MET A 1 -11.49 -0.49 6.37
C MET A 1 -12.50 -0.59 7.51
N THR A 2 -12.63 0.41 8.39
CA THR A 2 -13.56 0.38 9.56
C THR A 2 -15.04 0.18 9.19
N ASP A 3 -15.48 0.74 8.05
CA ASP A 3 -16.87 0.61 7.55
C ASP A 3 -17.21 -0.82 7.04
N LEU A 4 -16.22 -1.54 6.49
CA LEU A 4 -16.39 -2.91 5.99
C LEU A 4 -16.55 -3.92 7.12
N ALA A 5 -15.77 -3.77 8.20
CA ALA A 5 -15.88 -4.64 9.39
C ALA A 5 -17.24 -4.47 10.11
N GLU A 6 -17.74 -3.23 10.22
CA GLU A 6 -19.09 -2.98 10.76
C GLU A 6 -20.19 -3.56 9.87
N THR A 7 -20.04 -3.42 8.55
CA THR A 7 -20.95 -4.02 7.56
C THR A 7 -20.94 -5.55 7.68
N ALA A 8 -19.78 -6.17 7.89
CA ALA A 8 -19.65 -7.61 8.05
C ALA A 8 -20.36 -8.16 9.29
N ASP A 9 -20.30 -7.46 10.43
CA ASP A 9 -21.08 -7.82 11.63
C ASP A 9 -22.59 -7.75 11.38
N LEU A 10 -23.05 -6.70 10.68
CA LEU A 10 -24.47 -6.54 10.34
C LEU A 10 -24.97 -7.65 9.42
N VAL A 11 -24.22 -7.98 8.37
CA VAL A 11 -24.54 -9.08 7.44
C VAL A 11 -24.54 -10.42 8.18
N SER A 12 -23.56 -10.66 9.04
CA SER A 12 -23.49 -11.86 9.88
C SER A 12 -24.75 -12.01 10.73
N ARG A 13 -25.18 -10.94 11.43
CA ARG A 13 -26.41 -10.93 12.23
C ARG A 13 -27.66 -11.21 11.39
N LEU A 14 -27.75 -10.66 10.18
CA LEU A 14 -28.87 -10.92 9.27
C LEU A 14 -28.92 -12.40 8.87
N LEU A 15 -27.79 -12.98 8.46
CA LEU A 15 -27.71 -14.37 8.02
C LEU A 15 -27.93 -15.36 9.18
N ILE A 16 -27.44 -15.05 10.38
CA ILE A 16 -27.72 -15.82 11.60
C ILE A 16 -29.23 -15.82 11.91
N THR A 17 -29.89 -14.67 11.75
CA THR A 17 -31.30 -14.50 12.15
C THR A 17 -32.27 -15.05 11.12
N HIS A 18 -31.98 -14.85 9.83
CA HIS A 18 -32.91 -15.12 8.73
C HIS A 18 -32.52 -16.33 7.88
N GLY A 19 -31.34 -16.93 8.12
CA GLY A 19 -30.79 -17.97 7.26
C GLY A 19 -30.24 -17.39 5.95
N PRO A 20 -30.09 -18.23 4.91
CA PRO A 20 -29.49 -17.79 3.66
C PRO A 20 -30.34 -16.76 2.91
N LEU A 21 -29.74 -15.65 2.48
CA LEU A 21 -30.41 -14.54 1.80
C LEU A 21 -29.69 -14.16 0.50
N ALA A 22 -30.44 -13.74 -0.52
CA ALA A 22 -29.86 -13.18 -1.74
C ALA A 22 -29.28 -11.78 -1.49
N THR A 23 -28.27 -11.38 -2.28
CA THR A 23 -27.63 -10.05 -2.21
C THR A 23 -28.63 -8.89 -2.14
N ASP A 24 -29.63 -8.89 -3.03
CA ASP A 24 -30.65 -7.83 -3.07
C ASP A 24 -31.49 -7.76 -1.78
N GLU A 25 -31.73 -8.90 -1.13
CA GLU A 25 -32.48 -8.96 0.11
C GLU A 25 -31.65 -8.49 1.30
N ILE A 26 -30.37 -8.84 1.35
CA ILE A 26 -29.41 -8.33 2.34
C ILE A 26 -29.34 -6.79 2.22
N VAL A 27 -29.10 -6.29 1.02
CA VAL A 27 -29.03 -4.85 0.72
C VAL A 27 -30.33 -4.13 1.10
N SER A 28 -31.48 -4.71 0.78
CA SER A 28 -32.79 -4.15 1.14
C SER A 28 -33.00 -4.05 2.66
N ARG A 29 -32.59 -5.09 3.41
CA ARG A 29 -32.70 -5.14 4.87
C ARG A 29 -31.76 -4.17 5.57
N LEU A 30 -30.50 -4.09 5.12
CA LEU A 30 -29.54 -3.10 5.62
C LEU A 30 -30.04 -1.66 5.42
N ARG A 31 -30.62 -1.35 4.25
CA ARG A 31 -31.25 -0.04 3.99
C ARG A 31 -32.43 0.25 4.91
N ALA A 32 -33.25 -0.77 5.21
CA ALA A 32 -34.40 -0.61 6.09
C ALA A 32 -33.98 -0.26 7.53
N ASP A 33 -32.81 -0.71 7.95
CA ASP A 33 -32.22 -0.44 9.27
C ASP A 33 -31.39 0.87 9.31
N GLY A 34 -31.43 1.66 8.23
CA GLY A 34 -30.79 2.99 8.16
C GLY A 34 -29.30 2.96 7.87
N VAL A 35 -28.75 1.82 7.44
CA VAL A 35 -27.35 1.67 7.04
C VAL A 35 -27.20 2.18 5.60
N ALA A 36 -26.34 3.18 5.40
CA ALA A 36 -25.93 3.61 4.06
C ALA A 36 -25.11 2.47 3.46
N VAL A 37 -25.50 1.90 2.31
CA VAL A 37 -24.90 0.64 1.82
C VAL A 37 -23.52 0.91 1.20
N PRO A 38 -22.41 0.45 1.79
CA PRO A 38 -21.09 0.51 1.17
C PRO A 38 -20.67 -0.90 0.71
N ALA A 39 -19.86 -0.96 -0.36
CA ALA A 39 -19.29 -2.17 -0.95
C ALA A 39 -20.26 -3.28 -1.47
N PRO A 40 -19.86 -4.07 -2.49
CA PRO A 40 -20.54 -5.31 -2.87
C PRO A 40 -20.54 -6.30 -1.68
N VAL A 41 -21.64 -7.05 -1.48
CA VAL A 41 -21.72 -8.10 -0.43
C VAL A 41 -20.59 -9.12 -0.54
N VAL A 42 -20.03 -9.32 -1.75
CA VAL A 42 -18.85 -10.13 -2.00
C VAL A 42 -17.66 -9.72 -1.11
N GLN A 43 -17.44 -8.42 -0.87
CA GLN A 43 -16.32 -7.95 -0.04
C GLN A 43 -16.50 -8.24 1.46
N VAL A 44 -17.69 -8.68 1.90
CA VAL A 44 -17.96 -9.03 3.30
C VAL A 44 -17.29 -10.35 3.70
N GLU A 45 -17.10 -11.26 2.75
CA GLU A 45 -16.47 -12.56 3.02
C GLU A 45 -15.03 -12.44 3.52
N MET A 46 -14.35 -11.32 3.25
CA MET A 46 -13.00 -11.06 3.78
C MET A 46 -12.99 -10.81 5.29
N PHE A 47 -14.13 -10.49 5.90
CA PHE A 47 -14.21 -10.03 7.30
C PHE A 47 -15.13 -10.88 8.18
N ALA A 48 -15.94 -11.77 7.59
CA ALA A 48 -16.83 -12.66 8.33
C ALA A 48 -16.99 -14.00 7.60
N PRO A 49 -17.19 -15.12 8.33
CA PRO A 49 -17.33 -16.46 7.76
C PRO A 49 -18.72 -16.65 7.10
N VAL A 50 -18.90 -15.98 5.98
CA VAL A 50 -20.05 -16.08 5.08
C VAL A 50 -19.59 -16.68 3.75
N GLY A 51 -20.49 -17.38 3.06
CA GLY A 51 -20.17 -17.94 1.75
C GLY A 51 -21.38 -17.94 0.81
N GLU A 52 -21.11 -17.76 -0.47
CA GLU A 52 -22.12 -17.77 -1.52
C GLU A 52 -22.45 -19.22 -1.94
N LEU A 53 -23.75 -19.52 -2.00
CA LEU A 53 -24.30 -20.78 -2.46
C LEU A 53 -24.45 -20.79 -3.98
N VAL A 54 -24.65 -21.96 -4.58
CA VAL A 54 -24.79 -22.09 -6.05
C VAL A 54 -25.98 -21.28 -6.61
N ASP A 55 -27.01 -21.04 -5.79
CA ASP A 55 -28.18 -20.25 -6.17
C ASP A 55 -28.05 -18.73 -5.91
N GLY A 56 -26.86 -18.24 -5.56
CA GLY A 56 -26.55 -16.83 -5.33
C GLY A 56 -27.02 -16.28 -3.98
N ARG A 57 -27.47 -17.15 -3.07
CA ARG A 57 -27.74 -16.76 -1.68
C ARG A 57 -26.47 -16.86 -0.84
N TRP A 58 -26.32 -15.98 0.12
CA TRP A 58 -25.24 -15.98 1.10
C TRP A 58 -25.67 -16.71 2.37
N ALA A 59 -24.79 -17.51 2.96
CA ALA A 59 -25.06 -18.26 4.19
C ALA A 59 -24.00 -18.00 5.27
N TRP A 60 -24.40 -18.10 6.53
CA TRP A 60 -23.48 -18.08 7.67
C TRP A 60 -22.80 -19.46 7.83
N LEU A 61 -21.54 -19.55 7.44
CA LEU A 61 -20.81 -20.83 7.31
C LEU A 61 -20.75 -21.63 8.61
N PRO A 62 -20.52 -21.04 9.80
CA PRO A 62 -20.49 -21.81 11.04
C PRO A 62 -21.80 -22.57 11.33
N ALA A 63 -22.96 -22.04 10.91
CA ALA A 63 -24.22 -22.77 11.05
C ALA A 63 -24.40 -23.88 10.00
N VAL A 64 -23.88 -23.69 8.78
CA VAL A 64 -23.93 -24.68 7.70
C VAL A 64 -23.04 -25.89 8.03
N LEU A 65 -21.86 -25.60 8.58
CA LEU A 65 -20.77 -26.56 8.80
C LEU A 65 -20.79 -27.21 10.19
N ALA A 66 -21.62 -26.71 11.12
CA ALA A 66 -21.70 -27.25 12.48
C ALA A 66 -21.92 -28.76 12.51
N GLY A 67 -20.99 -29.49 13.15
CA GLY A 67 -21.03 -30.95 13.30
C GLY A 67 -20.68 -31.75 12.05
N ARG A 68 -20.35 -31.10 10.92
CA ARG A 68 -19.95 -31.75 9.67
C ARG A 68 -18.51 -32.22 9.73
N VAL A 69 -18.20 -33.32 9.03
CA VAL A 69 -16.87 -33.87 8.84
C VAL A 69 -16.60 -34.07 7.35
N PHE A 70 -15.55 -33.41 6.86
CA PHE A 70 -15.02 -33.55 5.51
C PHE A 70 -13.80 -34.44 5.55
N THR A 71 -13.60 -35.25 4.53
CA THR A 71 -12.58 -36.31 4.57
C THR A 71 -11.63 -36.22 3.41
N HIS A 72 -10.37 -36.57 3.66
CA HIS A 72 -9.30 -36.51 2.69
C HIS A 72 -8.47 -37.78 2.73
N ARG A 73 -7.96 -38.23 1.57
CA ARG A 73 -7.19 -39.47 1.42
C ARG A 73 -5.70 -39.18 1.31
N LEU A 74 -4.94 -39.63 2.31
CA LEU A 74 -3.51 -39.30 2.41
C LEU A 74 -2.65 -39.90 1.30
N THR A 75 -1.82 -39.05 0.71
CA THR A 75 -0.71 -39.40 -0.17
C THR A 75 0.59 -39.62 0.62
N ALA A 76 1.64 -40.05 -0.07
CA ALA A 76 2.96 -40.24 0.55
C ALA A 76 3.67 -38.91 0.86
N GLU A 77 3.45 -37.90 0.02
CA GLU A 77 4.07 -36.57 0.17
C GLU A 77 3.44 -35.82 1.36
N GLU A 78 2.11 -35.84 1.46
CA GLU A 78 1.35 -35.29 2.60
C GLU A 78 1.77 -35.91 3.94
N LEU A 79 1.95 -37.25 3.97
CA LEU A 79 2.42 -37.94 5.17
C LEU A 79 3.86 -37.56 5.54
N THR A 80 4.69 -37.26 4.54
CA THR A 80 6.10 -36.87 4.74
C THR A 80 6.21 -35.47 5.30
N HIS A 81 5.33 -34.57 4.85
CA HIS A 81 5.39 -33.15 5.18
C HIS A 81 4.36 -32.70 6.23
N ASP A 82 3.56 -33.62 6.80
CA ASP A 82 2.43 -33.34 7.72
C ASP A 82 1.56 -32.17 7.22
N LEU A 83 0.98 -32.34 6.03
CA LEU A 83 0.03 -31.41 5.42
C LEU A 83 -1.12 -32.19 4.78
N LEU A 84 -2.25 -31.52 4.54
CA LEU A 84 -3.39 -32.05 3.78
C LEU A 84 -3.68 -31.11 2.61
N THR A 85 -3.70 -31.63 1.38
CA THR A 85 -4.17 -30.84 0.23
C THR A 85 -5.63 -30.42 0.44
N VAL A 86 -5.93 -29.15 0.15
CA VAL A 86 -7.25 -28.58 0.46
C VAL A 86 -8.24 -28.93 -0.64
N SER A 87 -7.95 -28.58 -1.90
CA SER A 87 -8.88 -28.81 -3.00
C SER A 87 -8.81 -30.25 -3.54
N PRO A 88 -9.96 -30.90 -3.84
CA PRO A 88 -11.33 -30.41 -3.64
C PRO A 88 -11.96 -30.85 -2.29
N ASP A 89 -11.22 -31.60 -1.46
CA ASP A 89 -11.79 -32.38 -0.35
C ASP A 89 -12.19 -31.54 0.87
N LEU A 90 -11.44 -30.46 1.12
CA LEU A 90 -11.48 -29.70 2.36
C LEU A 90 -11.84 -28.22 2.17
N ASP A 91 -12.01 -27.71 0.93
CA ASP A 91 -12.31 -26.28 0.65
C ASP A 91 -13.44 -25.74 1.53
N ALA A 92 -14.53 -26.52 1.62
CA ALA A 92 -15.74 -26.13 2.32
C ALA A 92 -15.53 -25.87 3.81
N ILE A 93 -14.51 -26.47 4.45
CA ILE A 93 -14.23 -26.29 5.89
C ILE A 93 -13.01 -25.44 6.15
N THR A 94 -12.00 -25.48 5.29
CA THR A 94 -10.77 -24.68 5.43
C THR A 94 -11.01 -23.20 5.16
N ARG A 95 -12.09 -22.84 4.45
CA ARG A 95 -12.55 -21.44 4.36
C ARG A 95 -12.74 -20.79 5.73
N LEU A 96 -13.08 -21.55 6.78
CA LEU A 96 -13.17 -21.01 8.14
C LEU A 96 -11.81 -20.60 8.71
N CYS A 97 -10.72 -21.26 8.31
CA CYS A 97 -9.38 -21.02 8.84
C CYS A 97 -8.84 -19.62 8.50
N GLU A 98 -9.47 -18.90 7.58
CA GLU A 98 -9.14 -17.51 7.23
C GLU A 98 -9.58 -16.51 8.30
N TYR A 99 -10.39 -16.93 9.28
CA TYR A 99 -10.89 -16.05 10.34
C TYR A 99 -10.23 -16.37 11.69
N PRO A 100 -9.88 -15.35 12.50
CA PRO A 100 -9.18 -15.52 13.77
C PRO A 100 -9.83 -16.48 14.78
N GLN A 101 -11.14 -16.73 14.66
CA GLN A 101 -11.83 -17.66 15.56
C GLN A 101 -11.54 -19.14 15.26
N TYR A 102 -10.96 -19.45 14.10
CA TYR A 102 -10.71 -20.81 13.62
C TYR A 102 -9.25 -21.06 13.19
N GLU A 103 -8.34 -20.15 13.51
CA GLU A 103 -6.88 -20.29 13.30
C GLU A 103 -6.24 -21.36 14.21
N ALA A 104 -7.03 -22.09 15.00
CA ALA A 104 -6.56 -23.19 15.82
C ALA A 104 -7.59 -24.33 15.91
N LEU A 105 -7.07 -25.54 16.11
CA LEU A 105 -7.86 -26.70 16.51
C LEU A 105 -8.45 -26.49 17.91
N ALA A 106 -9.46 -27.31 18.24
CA ALA A 106 -10.15 -27.28 19.52
C ALA A 106 -9.24 -27.54 20.73
N ASP A 107 -8.04 -28.10 20.52
CA ASP A 107 -7.03 -28.30 21.56
C ASP A 107 -6.00 -27.16 21.67
N GLY A 108 -6.15 -26.10 20.86
CA GLY A 108 -5.28 -24.92 20.80
C GLY A 108 -4.11 -25.06 19.83
N THR A 109 -4.00 -26.16 19.09
CA THR A 109 -2.98 -26.33 18.06
C THR A 109 -3.23 -25.36 16.90
N PRO A 110 -2.25 -24.54 16.48
CA PRO A 110 -2.45 -23.60 15.37
C PRO A 110 -2.70 -24.34 14.05
N LEU A 111 -3.59 -23.79 13.24
CA LEU A 111 -3.84 -24.19 11.86
C LEU A 111 -3.41 -23.07 10.92
N ARG A 112 -2.77 -23.44 9.81
CA ARG A 112 -2.44 -22.50 8.73
C ARG A 112 -2.79 -23.16 7.41
N VAL A 113 -3.51 -22.44 6.56
CA VAL A 113 -3.65 -22.79 5.14
C VAL A 113 -2.55 -22.06 4.41
N VAL A 114 -1.76 -22.76 3.60
CA VAL A 114 -0.65 -22.21 2.82
C VAL A 114 -0.95 -22.32 1.33
N MET A 115 -0.52 -21.35 0.54
CA MET A 115 -0.68 -21.32 -0.93
C MET A 115 0.64 -20.96 -1.64
N ASP A 116 0.80 -21.36 -2.90
CA ASP A 116 2.07 -21.30 -3.68
C ASP A 116 2.47 -19.86 -4.08
N ASP A 117 1.58 -18.87 -3.95
CA ASP A 117 1.81 -17.48 -4.43
C ASP A 117 1.52 -16.40 -3.36
N TYR A 118 1.52 -16.76 -2.08
CA TYR A 118 1.29 -15.84 -0.95
C TYR A 118 2.53 -15.76 -0.06
N ASP A 119 2.57 -14.83 0.92
CA ASP A 119 3.67 -14.60 1.89
C ASP A 119 3.97 -15.81 2.84
N ASP A 120 3.79 -17.04 2.37
CA ASP A 120 3.98 -18.30 3.08
C ASP A 120 5.30 -19.02 2.72
N ASP A 121 6.08 -18.50 1.77
CA ASP A 121 7.35 -19.07 1.29
C ASP A 121 8.33 -19.42 2.42
N ASP A 122 8.48 -18.52 3.40
CA ASP A 122 9.36 -18.73 4.55
C ASP A 122 9.04 -20.02 5.31
N VAL A 123 7.74 -20.35 5.48
CA VAL A 123 7.31 -21.54 6.23
C VAL A 123 7.44 -22.81 5.40
N LEU A 124 7.20 -22.73 4.10
CA LEU A 124 7.41 -23.84 3.17
C LEU A 124 8.90 -24.20 3.09
N ASP A 125 9.77 -23.19 2.97
CA ASP A 125 11.22 -23.33 2.93
C ASP A 125 11.79 -23.88 4.25
N GLU A 126 11.35 -23.34 5.39
CA GLU A 126 11.76 -23.84 6.72
C GLU A 126 11.45 -25.34 6.90
N ARG A 127 10.33 -25.80 6.33
CA ARG A 127 9.90 -27.20 6.38
C ARG A 127 10.39 -28.04 5.20
N GLY A 128 11.06 -27.43 4.22
CA GLY A 128 11.52 -28.06 2.99
C GLY A 128 10.38 -28.72 2.21
N ILE A 129 9.23 -28.04 2.10
CA ILE A 129 8.04 -28.50 1.39
C ILE A 129 8.07 -27.95 -0.04
N PRO A 130 8.19 -28.80 -1.08
CA PRO A 130 8.03 -28.37 -2.46
C PRO A 130 6.61 -27.82 -2.70
N PRO A 131 6.45 -26.58 -3.20
CA PRO A 131 5.13 -26.00 -3.42
C PRO A 131 4.27 -26.77 -4.45
N THR A 132 4.95 -27.44 -5.39
CA THR A 132 4.35 -28.33 -6.39
C THR A 132 3.49 -29.47 -5.84
N ILE A 133 3.56 -29.77 -4.53
CA ILE A 133 2.77 -30.83 -3.89
C ILE A 133 1.26 -30.51 -3.92
N PHE A 134 0.90 -29.23 -3.76
CA PHE A 134 -0.50 -28.80 -3.67
C PHE A 134 -0.90 -27.80 -4.76
N GLY A 135 0.06 -27.16 -5.43
CA GLY A 135 -0.19 -26.20 -6.52
C GLY A 135 -1.15 -25.10 -6.11
N GLU A 136 -2.00 -24.65 -7.03
CA GLU A 136 -2.98 -23.57 -6.81
C GLU A 136 -4.06 -23.88 -5.76
N GLY A 137 -4.18 -25.13 -5.31
CA GLY A 137 -5.27 -25.58 -4.42
C GLY A 137 -5.00 -25.38 -2.94
N GLY A 138 -3.77 -25.02 -2.57
CA GLY A 138 -3.34 -24.82 -1.20
C GLY A 138 -3.29 -26.09 -0.34
N ALA A 139 -2.68 -25.97 0.84
CA ALA A 139 -2.55 -27.05 1.81
C ALA A 139 -2.86 -26.60 3.25
N LEU A 140 -3.55 -27.44 4.00
CA LEU A 140 -3.70 -27.29 5.45
C LEU A 140 -2.45 -27.85 6.13
N LEU A 141 -1.64 -26.97 6.69
CA LEU A 141 -0.40 -27.31 7.37
C LEU A 141 -0.70 -27.80 8.80
N LEU A 142 -0.25 -29.02 9.11
CA LEU A 142 -0.35 -29.60 10.45
C LEU A 142 1.01 -29.50 11.18
N PRO A 143 1.03 -29.54 12.52
CA PRO A 143 2.28 -29.64 13.27
C PRO A 143 3.12 -30.83 12.81
N SER A 144 4.44 -30.68 12.81
CA SER A 144 5.33 -31.78 12.47
C SER A 144 5.10 -32.99 13.39
N GLY A 145 4.92 -34.16 12.79
CA GLY A 145 4.61 -35.41 13.47
C GLY A 145 3.12 -35.66 13.72
N ALA A 146 2.22 -34.72 13.42
CA ALA A 146 0.79 -34.87 13.71
C ALA A 146 0.18 -36.13 13.05
N LEU A 147 0.46 -36.38 11.78
CA LEU A 147 -0.07 -37.57 11.08
C LEU A 147 0.58 -38.86 11.62
N SER A 148 1.86 -38.79 12.00
CA SER A 148 2.55 -39.92 12.64
C SER A 148 1.93 -40.28 14.00
N GLU A 149 1.60 -39.28 14.82
CA GLU A 149 0.94 -39.46 16.12
C GLU A 149 -0.49 -40.01 16.00
N MET A 150 -1.21 -39.65 14.93
CA MET A 150 -2.53 -40.21 14.59
C MET A 150 -2.47 -41.67 14.13
N ALA A 151 -1.27 -42.24 13.95
CA ALA A 151 -1.03 -43.61 13.52
C ALA A 151 -1.78 -43.96 12.21
N VAL A 152 -1.77 -43.02 11.26
CA VAL A 152 -2.29 -43.18 9.89
C VAL A 152 -1.18 -43.62 8.93
N SER A 153 -1.56 -44.09 7.75
CA SER A 153 -0.64 -44.55 6.70
C SER A 153 -1.11 -44.05 5.33
N VAL A 154 -0.26 -44.11 4.32
CA VAL A 154 -0.63 -43.73 2.94
C VAL A 154 -1.89 -44.49 2.51
N GLY A 155 -2.89 -43.75 2.02
CA GLY A 155 -4.20 -44.23 1.62
C GLY A 155 -5.26 -44.26 2.73
N ASP A 156 -4.87 -44.08 4.01
CA ASP A 156 -5.84 -43.89 5.11
C ASP A 156 -6.59 -42.57 4.91
N ILE A 157 -7.80 -42.51 5.49
CA ILE A 157 -8.66 -41.32 5.42
C ILE A 157 -8.54 -40.56 6.74
N VAL A 158 -8.32 -39.26 6.62
CA VAL A 158 -8.42 -38.29 7.72
C VAL A 158 -9.66 -37.43 7.53
N GLY A 159 -10.22 -36.93 8.63
CA GLY A 159 -11.40 -36.08 8.63
C GLY A 159 -11.12 -34.76 9.34
N VAL A 160 -11.63 -33.66 8.80
CA VAL A 160 -11.66 -32.36 9.45
C VAL A 160 -13.12 -32.07 9.84
N ARG A 161 -13.36 -31.86 11.13
CA ARG A 161 -14.70 -31.66 11.70
C ARG A 161 -14.81 -30.31 12.40
N LEU A 162 -15.92 -29.61 12.19
CA LEU A 162 -16.31 -28.49 13.05
C LEU A 162 -17.13 -29.01 14.24
N SER A 163 -16.50 -29.12 15.41
CA SER A 163 -17.16 -29.50 16.67
C SER A 163 -17.68 -28.27 17.44
N ASP A 164 -18.44 -28.50 18.51
CA ASP A 164 -18.87 -27.42 19.43
C ASP A 164 -17.68 -26.66 20.06
N ALA A 165 -16.50 -27.29 20.11
CA ALA A 165 -15.27 -26.70 20.68
C ALA A 165 -14.32 -26.11 19.63
N GLY A 166 -14.66 -26.18 18.34
CA GLY A 166 -13.79 -25.74 17.22
C GLY A 166 -13.42 -26.87 16.26
N LEU A 167 -12.45 -26.61 15.39
CA LEU A 167 -11.98 -27.56 14.37
C LEU A 167 -11.21 -28.73 15.00
N VAL A 168 -11.41 -29.93 14.47
CA VAL A 168 -10.73 -31.16 14.91
C VAL A 168 -10.28 -31.95 13.69
N VAL A 169 -9.01 -32.38 13.69
CA VAL A 169 -8.50 -33.37 12.72
C VAL A 169 -8.56 -34.75 13.37
N GLU A 170 -9.26 -35.69 12.74
CA GLU A 170 -9.51 -37.02 13.27
C GLU A 170 -9.21 -38.12 12.26
N ARG A 171 -8.80 -39.30 12.74
CA ARG A 171 -8.66 -40.48 11.88
C ARG A 171 -10.03 -41.05 11.57
N VAL A 172 -10.30 -41.31 10.29
CA VAL A 172 -11.57 -41.89 9.82
C VAL A 172 -11.37 -43.36 9.43
N PRO A 173 -11.80 -44.33 10.26
CA PRO A 173 -11.56 -45.75 9.98
C PRO A 173 -12.49 -46.32 8.90
N ALA A 174 -13.64 -45.68 8.67
CA ALA A 174 -14.61 -46.09 7.66
C ALA A 174 -15.47 -44.87 7.27
N VAL A 175 -15.87 -44.84 6.00
CA VAL A 175 -16.78 -43.85 5.43
C VAL A 175 -18.12 -44.51 5.09
N ASP A 176 -19.21 -43.75 5.16
CA ASP A 176 -20.53 -44.21 4.73
C ASP A 176 -20.69 -44.10 3.21
N THR A 177 -20.71 -45.24 2.53
CA THR A 177 -20.94 -45.34 1.07
C THR A 177 -22.39 -45.67 0.71
N SER A 178 -23.31 -45.70 1.67
CA SER A 178 -24.72 -46.01 1.43
C SER A 178 -25.53 -44.79 0.97
N THR A 179 -25.01 -43.60 1.26
CA THR A 179 -25.57 -42.31 0.82
C THR A 179 -25.11 -42.01 -0.61
N ASP A 180 -26.04 -41.73 -1.52
CA ASP A 180 -25.75 -41.38 -2.91
C ASP A 180 -25.38 -39.88 -3.02
N VAL A 181 -24.17 -39.55 -2.53
CA VAL A 181 -23.66 -38.17 -2.50
C VAL A 181 -23.39 -37.65 -3.91
N ALA A 182 -22.98 -38.53 -4.82
CA ALA A 182 -22.70 -38.19 -6.22
C ALA A 182 -23.94 -37.63 -6.94
N ALA A 183 -25.11 -38.22 -6.73
CA ALA A 183 -26.37 -37.71 -7.29
C ALA A 183 -26.73 -36.34 -6.70
N THR A 184 -26.52 -36.13 -5.39
CA THR A 184 -26.77 -34.85 -4.74
C THR A 184 -25.82 -33.76 -5.24
N LEU A 185 -24.52 -34.07 -5.36
CA LEU A 185 -23.52 -33.15 -5.91
C LEU A 185 -23.88 -32.75 -7.34
N THR A 186 -24.15 -33.72 -8.21
CA THR A 186 -24.51 -33.46 -9.61
C THR A 186 -25.77 -32.59 -9.72
N ALA A 187 -26.75 -32.77 -8.83
CA ALA A 187 -27.96 -31.97 -8.82
C ALA A 187 -27.76 -30.53 -8.31
N ALA A 188 -26.71 -30.31 -7.51
CA ALA A 188 -26.35 -28.99 -6.99
C ALA A 188 -25.54 -28.15 -8.00
N LEU A 189 -24.90 -28.76 -9.00
CA LEU A 189 -24.09 -28.03 -9.99
C LEU A 189 -24.94 -27.22 -10.97
N ASN A 190 -24.40 -26.08 -11.41
CA ASN A 190 -24.98 -25.30 -12.50
C ASN A 190 -24.70 -25.98 -13.87
N PRO A 191 -25.71 -26.17 -14.74
CA PRO A 191 -25.50 -26.75 -16.07
C PRO A 191 -24.77 -25.82 -17.06
N ASP A 192 -24.82 -24.51 -16.84
CA ASP A 192 -24.34 -23.48 -17.77
C ASP A 192 -23.01 -22.84 -17.34
N SER A 193 -22.52 -23.15 -16.13
CA SER A 193 -21.24 -22.66 -15.60
C SER A 193 -20.60 -23.69 -14.65
N PRO A 194 -19.27 -23.72 -14.52
CA PRO A 194 -18.63 -24.44 -13.42
C PRO A 194 -19.05 -23.84 -12.08
N THR A 195 -18.91 -24.64 -11.03
CA THR A 195 -19.28 -24.31 -9.65
C THR A 195 -18.08 -24.54 -8.75
N SER A 196 -17.82 -23.62 -7.82
CA SER A 196 -16.76 -23.82 -6.83
C SER A 196 -17.07 -25.03 -5.92
N PRO A 197 -16.07 -25.88 -5.56
CA PRO A 197 -16.27 -27.04 -4.70
C PRO A 197 -16.99 -26.71 -3.38
N ASP A 198 -16.58 -25.64 -2.71
CA ASP A 198 -17.12 -25.18 -1.43
C ASP A 198 -18.60 -24.73 -1.54
N SER A 199 -18.95 -23.89 -2.52
CA SER A 199 -20.32 -23.45 -2.78
C SER A 199 -21.25 -24.63 -3.05
N ALA A 200 -20.79 -25.63 -3.82
CA ALA A 200 -21.56 -26.84 -4.06
C ALA A 200 -21.81 -27.61 -2.75
N VAL A 201 -20.77 -27.82 -1.95
CA VAL A 201 -20.84 -28.53 -0.67
C VAL A 201 -21.72 -27.80 0.35
N TRP A 202 -21.61 -26.48 0.49
CA TRP A 202 -22.45 -25.68 1.39
C TRP A 202 -23.93 -25.75 0.99
N THR A 203 -24.21 -25.69 -0.32
CA THR A 203 -25.56 -25.84 -0.88
C THR A 203 -26.12 -27.23 -0.52
N MET A 204 -25.34 -28.29 -0.73
CA MET A 204 -25.73 -29.65 -0.35
C MET A 204 -25.97 -29.79 1.16
N CYS A 205 -25.14 -29.18 2.00
CA CYS A 205 -25.29 -29.21 3.47
C CYS A 205 -26.58 -28.53 3.93
N LEU A 206 -26.97 -27.42 3.28
CA LEU A 206 -28.20 -26.69 3.57
C LEU A 206 -29.45 -27.44 3.10
N GLU A 207 -29.41 -28.02 1.90
CA GLU A 207 -30.54 -28.77 1.35
C GLU A 207 -30.73 -30.13 2.03
N SER A 208 -29.63 -30.74 2.49
CA SER A 208 -29.61 -32.04 3.16
C SER A 208 -28.93 -31.96 4.54
N PRO A 209 -29.67 -31.59 5.60
CA PRO A 209 -29.10 -31.37 6.94
C PRO A 209 -28.45 -32.58 7.61
N THR A 210 -28.51 -33.78 7.04
CA THR A 210 -27.82 -34.98 7.55
C THR A 210 -26.51 -35.29 6.82
N LEU A 211 -26.27 -34.66 5.67
CA LEU A 211 -25.11 -34.93 4.83
C LEU A 211 -23.81 -34.49 5.53
N PHE A 212 -22.72 -35.25 5.41
CA PHE A 212 -21.45 -35.00 6.11
C PHE A 212 -21.53 -34.97 7.66
N THR A 213 -22.65 -35.31 8.32
CA THR A 213 -22.65 -35.47 9.80
C THR A 213 -21.83 -36.68 10.26
N SER A 214 -21.78 -37.70 9.40
CA SER A 214 -20.87 -38.83 9.48
C SER A 214 -19.84 -38.75 8.34
N PRO A 215 -18.65 -39.34 8.50
CA PRO A 215 -17.66 -39.35 7.43
C PRO A 215 -18.21 -40.01 6.17
N LEU A 216 -18.17 -39.27 5.06
CA LEU A 216 -18.49 -39.74 3.71
C LEU A 216 -17.17 -39.96 2.94
N PRO A 217 -17.16 -40.57 1.74
CA PRO A 217 -15.96 -40.61 0.92
C PRO A 217 -15.43 -39.19 0.62
N PRO A 218 -14.11 -39.03 0.41
CA PRO A 218 -13.52 -37.78 -0.06
C PRO A 218 -14.22 -37.23 -1.31
N LEU A 219 -14.29 -35.91 -1.43
CA LEU A 219 -14.99 -35.26 -2.53
C LEU A 219 -14.33 -35.60 -3.88
N ALA A 220 -13.00 -35.70 -3.93
CA ALA A 220 -12.24 -36.13 -5.08
C ALA A 220 -12.68 -37.53 -5.57
N ASP A 221 -12.88 -38.48 -4.64
CA ASP A 221 -13.38 -39.82 -4.97
C ASP A 221 -14.81 -39.74 -5.53
N ILE A 222 -15.68 -38.90 -4.94
CA ILE A 222 -17.07 -38.70 -5.39
C ILE A 222 -17.13 -38.07 -6.79
N ILE A 223 -16.33 -37.04 -7.05
CA ILE A 223 -16.21 -36.37 -8.35
C ILE A 223 -15.77 -37.37 -9.42
N ALA A 224 -14.73 -38.15 -9.12
CA ALA A 224 -14.19 -39.16 -10.02
C ALA A 224 -15.21 -40.26 -10.33
N ASP A 225 -15.89 -40.80 -9.31
CA ASP A 225 -16.90 -41.85 -9.47
C ASP A 225 -18.14 -41.36 -10.25
N ALA A 226 -18.51 -40.10 -10.10
CA ALA A 226 -19.62 -39.46 -10.82
C ALA A 226 -19.27 -39.07 -12.28
N GLY A 227 -17.98 -39.06 -12.64
CA GLY A 227 -17.51 -38.61 -13.95
C GLY A 227 -17.67 -37.12 -14.19
N LEU A 228 -17.71 -36.32 -13.11
CA LEU A 228 -17.79 -34.87 -13.17
C LEU A 228 -16.48 -34.29 -13.73
N GLN A 229 -16.57 -33.19 -14.46
CA GLN A 229 -15.39 -32.44 -14.90
C GLN A 229 -14.93 -31.58 -13.73
N HIS A 230 -13.62 -31.46 -13.51
CA HIS A 230 -13.08 -30.62 -12.46
C HIS A 230 -11.67 -30.14 -12.80
N ASP A 231 -11.30 -29.02 -12.20
CA ASP A 231 -9.93 -28.60 -11.98
C ASP A 231 -9.78 -28.18 -10.50
N VAL A 232 -8.70 -27.46 -10.17
CA VAL A 232 -8.42 -27.06 -8.78
C VAL A 232 -9.49 -26.12 -8.23
N SER A 233 -10.08 -25.23 -9.05
CA SER A 233 -10.98 -24.18 -8.57
C SER A 233 -12.46 -24.50 -8.79
N CYS A 234 -12.79 -25.54 -9.57
CA CYS A 234 -14.12 -25.70 -10.13
C CYS A 234 -14.52 -27.16 -10.36
N ILE A 235 -15.82 -27.44 -10.20
CA ILE A 235 -16.49 -28.70 -10.58
C ILE A 235 -17.60 -28.36 -11.57
N ALA A 236 -17.78 -29.20 -12.59
CA ALA A 236 -18.80 -29.04 -13.61
C ALA A 236 -19.43 -30.38 -14.01
N PRO A 237 -20.65 -30.37 -14.59
CA PRO A 237 -21.32 -31.58 -15.05
C PRO A 237 -20.49 -32.38 -16.07
N PRO A 238 -20.80 -33.69 -16.25
CA PRO A 238 -20.06 -34.53 -17.18
C PRO A 238 -20.12 -33.98 -18.61
N GLY A 239 -18.94 -33.82 -19.24
CA GLY A 239 -18.82 -33.31 -20.61
C GLY A 239 -18.82 -31.78 -20.76
N PHE A 240 -18.84 -31.02 -19.65
CA PHE A 240 -18.65 -29.57 -19.68
C PHE A 240 -17.18 -29.21 -20.02
N ASP A 241 -16.98 -28.21 -20.89
CA ASP A 241 -15.65 -27.75 -21.31
C ASP A 241 -15.23 -26.54 -20.47
N ILE A 242 -14.61 -26.81 -19.30
CA ILE A 242 -14.16 -25.78 -18.36
C ILE A 242 -13.15 -24.82 -19.02
N PRO A 243 -12.10 -25.29 -19.75
CA PRO A 243 -11.17 -24.40 -20.43
C PRO A 243 -11.82 -23.44 -21.43
N SER A 244 -12.78 -23.93 -22.23
CA SER A 244 -13.51 -23.10 -23.19
C SER A 244 -14.40 -22.07 -22.50
N TRP A 245 -15.09 -22.45 -21.41
CA TRP A 245 -15.88 -21.51 -20.62
C TRP A 245 -15.02 -20.41 -19.97
N ARG A 246 -13.90 -20.79 -19.34
CA ARG A 246 -12.96 -19.83 -18.71
C ARG A 246 -12.40 -18.86 -19.75
N SER A 247 -12.07 -19.36 -20.94
CA SER A 247 -11.65 -18.53 -22.06
C SER A 247 -12.73 -17.53 -22.47
N GLY A 248 -13.99 -17.96 -22.54
CA GLY A 248 -15.13 -17.09 -22.83
C GLY A 248 -15.32 -15.99 -21.81
N VAL A 249 -15.30 -16.32 -20.51
CA VAL A 249 -15.45 -15.36 -19.41
C VAL A 249 -14.32 -14.34 -19.40
N GLN A 250 -13.07 -14.78 -19.57
CA GLN A 250 -11.92 -13.87 -19.63
C GLN A 250 -12.02 -12.91 -20.83
N SER A 251 -12.41 -13.41 -22.00
CA SER A 251 -12.64 -12.56 -23.17
C SER A 251 -13.77 -11.54 -22.96
N GLU A 252 -14.85 -11.91 -22.26
CA GLU A 252 -15.92 -10.97 -21.92
C GLU A 252 -15.45 -9.91 -20.91
N PHE A 253 -14.67 -10.31 -19.91
CA PHE A 253 -14.04 -9.41 -18.95
C PHE A 253 -13.14 -8.40 -19.66
N LEU A 254 -12.19 -8.86 -20.49
CA LEU A 254 -11.29 -8.01 -21.26
C LEU A 254 -12.07 -7.07 -22.20
N ALA A 255 -13.13 -7.56 -22.84
CA ALA A 255 -13.98 -6.74 -23.69
C ALA A 255 -14.67 -5.61 -22.91
N GLN A 256 -15.16 -5.89 -21.71
CA GLN A 256 -15.78 -4.87 -20.85
C GLN A 256 -14.75 -3.90 -20.28
N HIS A 257 -13.64 -4.42 -19.76
CA HIS A 257 -12.58 -3.66 -19.10
C HIS A 257 -11.96 -2.64 -20.06
N TYR A 258 -11.60 -3.08 -21.27
CA TYR A 258 -10.95 -2.23 -22.28
C TYR A 258 -11.92 -1.61 -23.31
N GLY A 259 -13.22 -1.90 -23.22
CA GLY A 259 -14.22 -1.42 -24.19
C GLY A 259 -14.02 -1.97 -25.61
N LEU A 260 -13.52 -3.21 -25.73
CA LEU A 260 -13.22 -3.87 -27.01
C LEU A 260 -14.44 -4.58 -27.59
N ALA A 261 -14.39 -4.87 -28.89
CA ALA A 261 -15.25 -5.90 -29.46
C ALA A 261 -14.85 -7.28 -28.91
N VAL A 262 -15.82 -8.18 -28.71
CA VAL A 262 -15.54 -9.55 -28.20
C VAL A 262 -14.49 -10.27 -29.06
N SER A 263 -14.51 -10.08 -30.39
CA SER A 263 -13.48 -10.66 -31.29
C SER A 263 -12.07 -10.12 -31.04
N ASP A 264 -11.96 -8.84 -30.67
CA ASP A 264 -10.70 -8.18 -30.38
C ASP A 264 -10.16 -8.63 -29.01
N ALA A 265 -11.05 -8.84 -28.03
CA ALA A 265 -10.70 -9.41 -26.73
C ALA A 265 -10.23 -10.88 -26.82
N VAL A 266 -10.90 -11.69 -27.64
CA VAL A 266 -10.45 -13.07 -27.94
C VAL A 266 -9.07 -13.05 -28.60
N ALA A 267 -8.83 -12.12 -29.53
CA ALA A 267 -7.53 -11.97 -30.17
C ALA A 267 -6.44 -11.54 -29.16
N LEU A 268 -6.74 -10.59 -28.27
CA LEU A 268 -5.86 -10.17 -27.18
C LEU A 268 -5.47 -11.37 -26.30
N GLN A 269 -6.46 -12.08 -25.76
CA GLN A 269 -6.23 -13.25 -24.91
C GLN A 269 -5.40 -14.34 -25.62
N THR A 270 -5.66 -14.58 -26.91
CA THR A 270 -4.91 -15.58 -27.69
C THR A 270 -3.45 -15.16 -27.89
N LEU A 271 -3.20 -13.86 -28.13
CA LEU A 271 -1.85 -13.33 -28.31
C LEU A 271 -1.06 -13.33 -26.98
N VAL A 272 -1.70 -12.96 -25.87
CA VAL A 272 -1.12 -13.02 -24.52
C VAL A 272 -0.74 -14.45 -24.16
N GLY A 273 -1.67 -15.41 -24.28
CA GLY A 273 -1.38 -16.81 -23.99
C GLY A 273 -0.31 -17.42 -24.91
N ALA A 274 -0.15 -16.91 -26.13
CA ALA A 274 0.95 -17.33 -27.01
C ALA A 274 2.31 -16.76 -26.55
N CYS A 275 2.34 -15.54 -26.00
CA CYS A 275 3.55 -14.99 -25.36
C CYS A 275 3.93 -15.80 -24.10
N GLU A 276 2.98 -16.08 -23.21
CA GLU A 276 3.21 -16.88 -22.00
C GLU A 276 3.76 -18.29 -22.32
N GLN A 277 3.22 -18.94 -23.35
CA GLN A 277 3.75 -20.24 -23.82
C GLN A 277 5.18 -20.15 -24.34
N LEU A 278 5.54 -19.05 -25.02
CA LEU A 278 6.92 -18.83 -25.48
C LEU A 278 7.86 -18.55 -24.31
N ASP A 279 7.40 -17.78 -23.32
CA ASP A 279 8.15 -17.48 -22.11
C ASP A 279 8.43 -18.74 -21.29
N GLY A 280 7.40 -19.52 -20.98
CA GLY A 280 7.54 -20.81 -20.31
C GLY A 280 8.47 -21.78 -21.07
N ALA A 281 8.48 -21.73 -22.41
CA ALA A 281 9.40 -22.51 -23.22
C ALA A 281 10.85 -21.99 -23.16
N PHE A 282 11.07 -20.68 -23.03
CA PHE A 282 12.40 -20.12 -22.81
C PHE A 282 12.94 -20.48 -21.43
N ALA A 283 12.10 -20.39 -20.38
CA ALA A 283 12.46 -20.85 -19.04
C ALA A 283 12.80 -22.35 -19.01
N ALA A 284 12.05 -23.18 -19.74
CA ALA A 284 12.31 -24.62 -19.86
C ALA A 284 13.57 -24.95 -20.69
N ALA A 285 13.95 -24.10 -21.66
CA ALA A 285 15.13 -24.32 -22.51
C ALA A 285 16.47 -24.13 -21.77
N ASP A 286 16.46 -23.52 -20.58
CA ASP A 286 17.60 -23.48 -19.64
C ASP A 286 17.76 -24.81 -18.85
N LEU A 287 16.87 -25.79 -19.04
CA LEU A 287 17.04 -27.19 -18.58
C LEU A 287 17.69 -28.06 -19.68
N PRO A 288 18.45 -29.13 -19.35
CA PRO A 288 19.46 -29.72 -20.24
C PRO A 288 18.96 -30.42 -21.52
N ASP A 289 17.67 -30.50 -21.76
CA ASP A 289 17.08 -31.18 -22.92
C ASP A 289 16.43 -30.15 -23.86
N GLY A 290 17.26 -29.35 -24.51
CA GLY A 290 16.83 -28.50 -25.61
C GLY A 290 16.38 -29.33 -26.80
N ASP A 291 15.09 -29.30 -27.13
CA ASP A 291 14.60 -29.59 -28.47
C ASP A 291 13.21 -28.97 -28.71
N SER A 292 13.15 -28.06 -29.68
CA SER A 292 11.96 -27.46 -30.34
C SER A 292 11.19 -26.39 -29.53
N LEU A 293 11.14 -25.17 -30.07
CA LEU A 293 10.11 -24.17 -29.70
C LEU A 293 8.72 -24.85 -29.74
N PRO A 294 7.80 -24.52 -28.80
CA PRO A 294 6.47 -25.11 -28.78
C PRO A 294 5.82 -24.96 -30.15
N ASP A 295 5.22 -26.05 -30.66
CA ASP A 295 4.32 -25.99 -31.80
C ASP A 295 3.08 -25.25 -31.32
N LEU A 296 3.13 -23.90 -31.37
CA LEU A 296 2.00 -23.05 -31.00
C LEU A 296 0.80 -23.56 -31.80
N ALA A 297 -0.16 -24.15 -31.09
CA ALA A 297 -1.25 -24.90 -31.69
C ALA A 297 -1.97 -24.02 -32.74
N HIS A 298 -2.18 -24.59 -33.92
CA HIS A 298 -2.79 -23.95 -35.09
C HIS A 298 -2.15 -22.61 -35.49
N GLN A 299 -0.98 -22.64 -36.12
CA GLN A 299 -0.37 -21.46 -36.73
C GLN A 299 -1.28 -20.68 -37.72
N GLU A 300 -2.38 -21.28 -38.21
CA GLU A 300 -3.40 -20.58 -39.00
C GLU A 300 -4.26 -19.66 -38.11
N ASP A 301 -4.69 -20.13 -36.94
CA ASP A 301 -5.48 -19.36 -35.96
C ASP A 301 -4.69 -18.16 -35.43
N LEU A 302 -3.38 -18.34 -35.17
CA LEU A 302 -2.48 -17.25 -34.76
C LEU A 302 -2.31 -16.14 -35.81
N VAL A 303 -2.38 -16.46 -37.10
CA VAL A 303 -2.32 -15.45 -38.17
C VAL A 303 -3.63 -14.67 -38.27
N ASP A 304 -4.74 -15.36 -38.07
CA ASP A 304 -6.06 -14.76 -38.10
C ASP A 304 -6.23 -13.79 -36.92
N VAL A 305 -5.86 -14.17 -35.69
CA VAL A 305 -5.85 -13.25 -34.54
C VAL A 305 -4.77 -12.18 -34.67
N GLY A 306 -3.60 -12.51 -35.22
CA GLY A 306 -2.52 -11.54 -35.47
C GLY A 306 -2.92 -10.43 -36.45
N SER A 307 -3.93 -10.65 -37.29
CA SER A 307 -4.49 -9.60 -38.16
C SER A 307 -5.28 -8.54 -37.38
N ALA A 308 -5.79 -8.86 -36.18
CA ALA A 308 -6.47 -7.92 -35.29
C ALA A 308 -5.55 -6.79 -34.81
N LEU A 309 -4.23 -7.01 -34.78
CA LEU A 309 -3.20 -5.98 -34.52
C LEU A 309 -3.21 -4.82 -35.53
N SER A 310 -4.05 -4.88 -36.57
CA SER A 310 -4.36 -3.70 -37.39
C SER A 310 -5.08 -2.60 -36.58
N ASN A 311 -5.68 -2.93 -35.43
CA ASN A 311 -6.13 -2.00 -34.41
C ASN A 311 -4.93 -1.64 -33.50
N PRO A 312 -4.42 -0.39 -33.53
CA PRO A 312 -3.24 -0.02 -32.73
C PRO A 312 -3.44 -0.18 -31.21
N LEU A 313 -4.67 -0.01 -30.72
CA LEU A 313 -4.99 -0.19 -29.30
C LEU A 313 -4.69 -1.63 -28.86
N LEU A 314 -5.03 -2.63 -29.68
CA LEU A 314 -4.74 -4.03 -29.36
C LEU A 314 -3.24 -4.30 -29.23
N ALA A 315 -2.39 -3.64 -30.02
CA ALA A 315 -0.95 -3.79 -29.87
C ALA A 315 -0.48 -3.26 -28.51
N VAL A 316 -0.98 -2.09 -28.09
CA VAL A 316 -0.65 -1.52 -26.77
C VAL A 316 -1.12 -2.44 -25.64
N LEU A 317 -2.34 -2.98 -25.73
CA LEU A 317 -2.85 -3.92 -24.74
C LEU A 317 -2.08 -5.25 -24.71
N VAL A 318 -1.59 -5.75 -25.85
CA VAL A 318 -0.72 -6.94 -25.87
C VAL A 318 0.58 -6.67 -25.12
N LEU A 319 1.19 -5.48 -25.26
CA LEU A 319 2.39 -5.13 -24.49
C LEU A 319 2.08 -5.07 -22.99
N ASP A 320 0.99 -4.41 -22.62
CA ASP A 320 0.56 -4.20 -21.24
C ASP A 320 0.22 -5.53 -20.53
N GLU A 321 -0.61 -6.37 -21.13
CA GLU A 321 -1.02 -7.69 -20.63
C GLU A 321 0.09 -8.75 -20.70
N THR A 322 1.26 -8.43 -21.27
CA THR A 322 2.41 -9.35 -21.29
C THR A 322 3.55 -8.80 -20.46
N VAL A 323 4.35 -7.90 -21.01
CA VAL A 323 5.53 -7.35 -20.34
C VAL A 323 5.14 -6.56 -19.09
N GLY A 324 3.98 -5.88 -19.11
CA GLY A 324 3.45 -5.21 -17.92
C GLY A 324 3.01 -6.16 -16.80
N HIS A 325 2.81 -7.45 -17.12
CA HIS A 325 2.40 -8.49 -16.17
C HIS A 325 3.49 -9.58 -16.03
N GLY A 326 4.76 -9.22 -16.22
CA GLY A 326 5.91 -10.06 -15.88
C GLY A 326 6.39 -11.03 -16.95
N VAL A 327 5.74 -11.10 -18.13
CA VAL A 327 6.22 -11.94 -19.24
C VAL A 327 7.55 -11.40 -19.78
N ASP A 328 8.52 -12.30 -20.03
CA ASP A 328 9.82 -11.90 -20.59
C ASP A 328 9.64 -11.13 -21.93
N PRO A 329 10.14 -9.88 -22.06
CA PRO A 329 10.10 -9.13 -23.32
C PRO A 329 10.64 -9.89 -24.54
N ALA A 330 11.58 -10.82 -24.35
CA ALA A 330 12.10 -11.67 -25.41
C ALA A 330 11.02 -12.57 -26.03
N ALA A 331 10.05 -13.06 -25.24
CA ALA A 331 8.90 -13.83 -25.72
C ALA A 331 8.01 -12.99 -26.62
N LEU A 332 7.73 -11.75 -26.23
CA LEU A 332 6.97 -10.79 -27.04
C LEU A 332 7.69 -10.45 -28.35
N ALA A 333 8.99 -10.16 -28.29
CA ALA A 333 9.81 -9.90 -29.48
C ALA A 333 9.76 -11.09 -30.45
N ARG A 334 9.81 -12.31 -29.92
CA ARG A 334 9.76 -13.54 -30.71
C ARG A 334 8.40 -13.75 -31.36
N LEU A 335 7.30 -13.56 -30.63
CA LEU A 335 5.95 -13.64 -31.18
C LEU A 335 5.78 -12.64 -32.33
N ALA A 336 6.19 -11.38 -32.11
CA ALA A 336 6.11 -10.33 -33.11
C ALA A 336 6.91 -10.67 -34.39
N GLU A 337 8.11 -11.24 -34.25
CA GLU A 337 8.93 -11.71 -35.38
C GLU A 337 8.23 -12.83 -36.18
N MET A 338 7.57 -13.76 -35.49
CA MET A 338 6.84 -14.87 -36.10
C MET A 338 5.59 -14.42 -36.86
N LEU A 339 4.87 -13.41 -36.34
CA LEU A 339 3.65 -12.87 -36.93
C LEU A 339 3.92 -11.94 -38.12
N GLU A 340 4.94 -11.08 -38.04
CA GLU A 340 5.25 -10.04 -39.04
C GLU A 340 5.19 -10.52 -40.51
N PRO A 341 5.80 -11.66 -40.92
CA PRO A 341 5.74 -12.08 -42.31
C PRO A 341 4.36 -12.58 -42.77
N ARG A 342 3.47 -12.94 -41.83
CA ARG A 342 2.21 -13.67 -42.08
C ARG A 342 0.96 -12.80 -42.00
N VAL A 343 1.02 -11.66 -41.30
CA VAL A 343 -0.13 -10.78 -41.07
C VAL A 343 -0.33 -9.70 -42.15
N SER A 344 -1.46 -8.99 -42.07
CA SER A 344 -1.83 -7.88 -42.96
C SER A 344 -0.83 -6.71 -42.91
N ARG A 345 -0.83 -5.82 -43.93
CA ARG A 345 0.06 -4.64 -43.91
C ARG A 345 -0.17 -3.72 -42.69
N GLY A 346 -1.41 -3.60 -42.21
CA GLY A 346 -1.72 -2.80 -41.01
C GLY A 346 -1.13 -3.41 -39.75
N ALA A 347 -1.34 -4.72 -39.56
CA ALA A 347 -0.80 -5.48 -38.43
C ALA A 347 0.74 -5.61 -38.43
N LYS A 348 1.39 -5.52 -39.61
CA LYS A 348 2.86 -5.55 -39.70
C LYS A 348 3.53 -4.40 -38.96
N THR A 349 2.94 -3.20 -39.02
CA THR A 349 3.47 -2.05 -38.27
C THR A 349 3.38 -2.30 -36.76
N ALA A 350 2.26 -2.86 -36.29
CA ALA A 350 2.10 -3.25 -34.89
C ALA A 350 3.12 -4.32 -34.45
N CYS A 351 3.39 -5.34 -35.27
CA CYS A 351 4.43 -6.33 -34.97
C CYS A 351 5.82 -5.67 -34.85
N ARG A 352 6.15 -4.74 -35.76
CA ARG A 352 7.41 -3.98 -35.69
C ARG A 352 7.50 -3.13 -34.42
N TRP A 353 6.40 -2.48 -34.06
CA TRP A 353 6.28 -1.69 -32.84
C TRP A 353 6.43 -2.55 -31.58
N LEU A 354 5.76 -3.71 -31.49
CA LEU A 354 5.89 -4.65 -30.37
C LEU A 354 7.33 -5.13 -30.19
N ARG A 355 8.04 -5.42 -31.29
CA ARG A 355 9.47 -5.77 -31.21
C ARG A 355 10.32 -4.60 -30.72
N ALA A 356 10.01 -3.37 -31.15
CA ALA A 356 10.71 -2.18 -30.68
C ALA A 356 10.52 -1.96 -29.18
N ALA A 357 9.28 -2.09 -28.69
CA ALA A 357 8.96 -2.00 -27.27
C ALA A 357 9.69 -3.08 -26.47
N ALA A 358 9.65 -4.34 -26.91
CA ALA A 358 10.39 -5.41 -26.26
C ALA A 358 11.90 -5.15 -26.16
N LEU A 359 12.53 -4.63 -27.23
CA LEU A 359 13.94 -4.21 -27.21
C LEU A 359 14.19 -3.07 -26.22
N GLU A 360 13.27 -2.11 -26.12
CA GLU A 360 13.36 -1.01 -25.14
C GLU A 360 13.33 -1.55 -23.71
N HIS A 361 12.42 -2.49 -23.39
CA HIS A 361 12.33 -3.12 -22.07
C HIS A 361 13.58 -3.96 -21.73
N MET A 362 14.21 -4.60 -22.72
CA MET A 362 15.50 -5.30 -22.55
C MET A 362 16.70 -4.34 -22.39
N GLY A 363 16.51 -3.03 -22.60
CA GLY A 363 17.56 -2.02 -22.52
C GLY A 363 18.34 -1.79 -23.82
N ASP A 364 17.98 -2.46 -24.92
CA ASP A 364 18.60 -2.31 -26.24
C ASP A 364 18.06 -1.09 -27.00
N VAL A 365 18.18 0.10 -26.39
CA VAL A 365 17.48 1.32 -26.84
C VAL A 365 17.85 1.78 -28.26
N GLU A 366 19.09 1.60 -28.71
CA GLU A 366 19.49 1.97 -30.07
C GLU A 366 18.83 1.06 -31.12
N ASP A 367 18.67 -0.22 -30.80
CA ASP A 367 17.99 -1.20 -31.65
C ASP A 367 16.48 -0.97 -31.64
N ALA A 368 15.91 -0.65 -30.47
CA ALA A 368 14.52 -0.21 -30.34
C ALA A 368 14.22 1.02 -31.22
N GLU A 369 15.05 2.07 -31.15
CA GLU A 369 14.87 3.28 -31.96
C GLU A 369 14.86 2.96 -33.46
N ARG A 370 15.75 2.08 -33.93
CA ARG A 370 15.75 1.65 -35.34
C ARG A 370 14.45 0.96 -35.72
N GLU A 371 13.91 0.09 -34.88
CA GLU A 371 12.66 -0.61 -35.15
C GLU A 371 11.46 0.34 -35.11
N TYR A 372 11.42 1.31 -34.19
CA TYR A 372 10.43 2.38 -34.20
C TYR A 372 10.50 3.23 -35.47
N LEU A 373 11.69 3.63 -35.91
CA LEU A 373 11.87 4.37 -37.16
C LEU A 373 11.45 3.54 -38.39
N ALA A 374 11.69 2.22 -38.37
CA ALA A 374 11.22 1.31 -39.40
C ALA A 374 9.68 1.24 -39.40
N ALA A 375 9.04 1.14 -38.23
CA ALA A 375 7.60 1.18 -38.08
C ALA A 375 7.01 2.51 -38.60
N GLU A 376 7.60 3.66 -38.26
CA GLU A 376 7.16 4.98 -38.75
C GLU A 376 7.25 5.08 -40.28
N SER A 377 8.25 4.44 -40.89
CA SER A 377 8.39 4.41 -42.35
C SER A 377 7.33 3.56 -43.05
N MET A 378 6.75 2.58 -42.33
CA MET A 378 5.71 1.70 -42.85
C MET A 378 4.32 2.33 -42.77
N ASP A 379 4.05 3.04 -41.68
CA ASP A 379 2.84 3.81 -41.43
C ASP A 379 3.18 5.09 -40.64
N THR A 380 2.94 6.24 -41.27
CA THR A 380 3.27 7.54 -40.68
C THR A 380 2.25 8.03 -39.66
N GLU A 381 1.11 7.35 -39.52
CA GLU A 381 0.00 7.75 -38.64
C GLU A 381 -0.23 6.75 -37.49
N PHE A 382 0.60 5.71 -37.38
CA PHE A 382 0.50 4.73 -36.30
C PHE A 382 0.91 5.35 -34.96
N TRP A 383 -0.07 5.84 -34.20
CA TRP A 383 0.15 6.70 -33.03
C TRP A 383 1.08 6.11 -31.95
N PRO A 384 1.10 4.80 -31.62
CA PRO A 384 2.00 4.28 -30.60
C PRO A 384 3.47 4.54 -30.95
N THR A 385 3.86 4.25 -32.20
CA THR A 385 5.21 4.54 -32.71
C THR A 385 5.55 6.03 -32.63
N LEU A 386 4.58 6.91 -32.88
CA LEU A 386 4.81 8.35 -32.84
C LEU A 386 5.03 8.86 -31.41
N LEU A 387 4.29 8.31 -30.43
CA LEU A 387 4.48 8.64 -29.02
C LEU A 387 5.86 8.17 -28.52
N ASP A 388 6.25 6.92 -28.82
CA ASP A 388 7.56 6.40 -28.41
C ASP A 388 8.70 7.19 -29.06
N LEU A 389 8.65 7.44 -30.38
CA LEU A 389 9.65 8.27 -31.04
C LEU A 389 9.68 9.71 -30.48
N ALA A 390 8.58 10.22 -29.93
CA ALA A 390 8.59 11.53 -29.27
C ALA A 390 9.36 11.48 -27.95
N ARG A 391 9.28 10.38 -27.18
CA ARG A 391 10.14 10.14 -26.00
C ARG A 391 11.60 10.03 -26.41
N PHE A 392 11.93 9.25 -27.44
CA PHE A 392 13.30 9.16 -27.96
C PHE A 392 13.85 10.52 -28.42
N ALA A 393 13.02 11.32 -29.11
CA ALA A 393 13.39 12.68 -29.47
C ALA A 393 13.60 13.57 -28.24
N SER A 394 12.79 13.40 -27.19
CA SER A 394 12.96 14.07 -25.90
C SER A 394 14.33 13.73 -25.30
N ASP A 395 14.69 12.45 -25.22
CA ASP A 395 15.97 12.00 -24.68
C ASP A 395 17.15 12.58 -25.42
N ARG A 396 17.08 12.62 -26.76
CA ARG A 396 18.10 13.23 -27.63
C ARG A 396 18.16 14.75 -27.54
N GLY A 397 17.28 15.39 -26.77
CA GLY A 397 17.22 16.84 -26.64
C GLY A 397 16.65 17.55 -27.88
N ASP A 398 15.83 16.86 -28.69
CA ASP A 398 15.20 17.38 -29.90
C ASP A 398 13.71 17.68 -29.66
N ALA A 399 13.46 18.83 -29.02
CA ALA A 399 12.11 19.29 -28.72
C ALA A 399 11.26 19.55 -29.98
N GLU A 400 11.87 19.98 -31.09
CA GLU A 400 11.13 20.25 -32.33
C GLU A 400 10.61 18.95 -32.96
N ARG A 401 11.45 17.91 -33.00
CA ARG A 401 11.05 16.59 -33.50
C ARG A 401 9.99 15.96 -32.61
N GLY A 402 10.17 15.99 -31.29
CA GLY A 402 9.20 15.44 -30.34
C GLY A 402 7.84 16.13 -30.46
N LEU A 403 7.79 17.47 -30.50
CA LEU A 403 6.55 18.22 -30.70
C LEU A 403 5.90 17.94 -32.07
N ALA A 404 6.68 17.70 -33.12
CA ALA A 404 6.14 17.35 -34.43
C ALA A 404 5.51 15.93 -34.44
N LEU A 405 6.09 15.00 -33.69
CA LEU A 405 5.58 13.65 -33.51
C LEU A 405 4.29 13.64 -32.69
N LEU A 406 4.27 14.29 -31.54
CA LEU A 406 3.09 14.38 -30.67
C LEU A 406 1.88 14.97 -31.41
N ARG A 407 2.08 16.05 -32.17
CA ARG A 407 1.00 16.63 -33.01
C ARG A 407 0.46 15.66 -34.06
N ARG A 408 1.32 14.81 -34.63
CA ARG A 408 0.90 13.78 -35.60
C ARG A 408 0.20 12.61 -34.90
N ALA A 409 0.64 12.25 -33.70
CA ALA A 409 -0.01 11.24 -32.87
C ALA A 409 -1.41 11.68 -32.39
N GLY A 410 -1.69 12.98 -32.45
CA GLY A 410 -2.95 13.55 -31.96
C GLY A 410 -2.94 13.85 -30.46
N ALA A 411 -1.76 13.93 -29.84
CA ALA A 411 -1.62 14.32 -28.44
C ALA A 411 -2.21 15.72 -28.20
N GLU A 412 -2.95 15.87 -27.11
CA GLU A 412 -3.53 17.14 -26.70
C GLU A 412 -2.45 18.14 -26.25
N GLU A 413 -2.77 19.43 -26.24
CA GLU A 413 -1.76 20.44 -25.87
C GLU A 413 -1.37 20.35 -24.39
N ASP A 414 -2.24 19.83 -23.52
CA ASP A 414 -2.00 19.62 -22.09
C ASP A 414 -1.27 18.31 -21.77
N ASP A 415 -0.96 17.48 -22.77
CA ASP A 415 -0.11 16.30 -22.61
C ASP A 415 1.21 16.68 -21.89
N PRO A 416 1.62 15.93 -20.83
CA PRO A 416 2.78 16.30 -20.03
C PRO A 416 4.08 16.41 -20.82
N LEU A 417 4.32 15.50 -21.78
CA LEU A 417 5.50 15.55 -22.63
C LEU A 417 5.40 16.72 -23.61
N PHE A 418 4.22 17.01 -24.14
CA PHE A 418 3.99 18.18 -25.00
C PHE A 418 4.34 19.49 -24.28
N GLN A 419 3.83 19.67 -23.07
CA GLN A 419 4.13 20.85 -22.23
C GLN A 419 5.62 20.94 -21.88
N LEU A 420 6.24 19.81 -21.54
CA LEU A 420 7.67 19.74 -21.26
C LEU A 420 8.51 20.18 -22.46
N LEU A 421 8.22 19.64 -23.65
CA LEU A 421 8.97 19.98 -24.87
C LEU A 421 8.69 21.43 -25.33
N LEU A 422 7.48 21.95 -25.15
CA LEU A 422 7.17 23.36 -25.39
C LEU A 422 8.04 24.29 -24.54
N LYS A 423 8.18 24.00 -23.24
CA LYS A 423 8.99 24.78 -22.30
C LYS A 423 10.47 24.81 -22.70
N HIS A 424 10.99 23.71 -23.26
CA HIS A 424 12.39 23.57 -23.62
C HIS A 424 12.69 23.83 -25.11
N ARG A 425 11.69 24.28 -25.87
CA ARG A 425 11.86 24.64 -27.27
C ARG A 425 12.70 25.91 -27.43
N ALA A 426 13.87 25.78 -28.07
CA ALA A 426 14.72 26.92 -28.37
C ALA A 426 14.05 27.89 -29.35
N THR A 427 14.02 29.18 -29.01
CA THR A 427 13.46 30.21 -29.89
C THR A 427 14.52 30.71 -30.87
N PRO A 428 14.26 30.68 -32.19
CA PRO A 428 15.18 31.24 -33.17
C PRO A 428 15.49 32.71 -32.89
N ARG A 429 16.78 33.05 -32.91
CA ARG A 429 17.23 34.44 -32.89
C ARG A 429 16.63 35.25 -34.04
N ALA A 430 15.91 36.32 -33.69
CA ALA A 430 15.31 37.24 -34.64
C ALA A 430 16.31 38.26 -35.22
N ASP A 431 17.44 38.46 -34.53
CA ASP A 431 18.51 39.40 -34.88
C ASP A 431 19.51 38.86 -35.92
N VAL A 432 19.47 37.55 -36.23
CA VAL A 432 20.35 36.91 -37.23
C VAL A 432 19.52 36.45 -38.43
N GLY A 433 19.79 37.01 -39.61
CA GLY A 433 19.12 36.61 -40.84
C GLY A 433 19.45 35.17 -41.24
N ARG A 434 18.48 34.45 -41.80
CA ARG A 434 18.59 33.03 -42.19
C ARG A 434 19.86 32.65 -42.97
N ASN A 435 20.38 33.56 -43.79
CA ASN A 435 21.57 33.32 -44.63
C ASN A 435 22.86 33.99 -44.09
N ASP A 436 22.79 34.70 -42.96
CA ASP A 436 23.93 35.39 -42.35
C ASP A 436 24.89 34.40 -41.70
N ALA A 437 26.11 34.85 -41.39
CA ALA A 437 27.06 34.06 -40.62
C ALA A 437 26.47 33.75 -39.23
N CYS A 438 26.61 32.50 -38.79
CA CYS A 438 26.06 32.08 -37.50
C CYS A 438 26.78 32.75 -36.34
N TRP A 439 26.03 33.10 -35.29
CA TRP A 439 26.52 33.81 -34.11
C TRP A 439 27.57 33.02 -33.30
N CYS A 440 27.59 31.69 -33.41
CA CYS A 440 28.53 30.80 -32.75
C CYS A 440 29.97 30.88 -33.28
N GLY A 441 30.24 31.68 -34.32
CA GLY A 441 31.57 31.83 -34.89
C GLY A 441 32.04 30.67 -35.78
N SER A 442 31.19 29.69 -36.08
CA SER A 442 31.53 28.53 -36.94
C SER A 442 31.82 28.88 -38.41
N GLY A 443 31.51 30.11 -38.84
CA GLY A 443 31.61 30.55 -40.23
C GLY A 443 30.54 29.95 -41.17
N ARG A 444 29.65 29.07 -40.68
CA ARG A 444 28.52 28.52 -41.45
C ARG A 444 27.36 29.53 -41.49
N LYS A 445 26.49 29.40 -42.50
CA LYS A 445 25.22 30.17 -42.54
C LYS A 445 24.33 29.75 -41.37
N TYR A 446 23.61 30.69 -40.75
CA TYR A 446 22.74 30.43 -39.60
C TYR A 446 21.76 29.27 -39.84
N LYS A 447 21.11 29.21 -41.03
CA LYS A 447 20.25 28.08 -41.47
C LYS A 447 20.89 26.69 -41.57
N LYS A 448 22.22 26.63 -41.62
CA LYS A 448 23.00 25.38 -41.71
C LYS A 448 23.77 25.11 -40.42
N CYS A 449 23.51 25.90 -39.38
CA CYS A 449 24.25 25.83 -38.12
C CYS A 449 23.27 25.74 -36.95
N HIS A 450 22.76 26.86 -36.42
CA HIS A 450 21.92 26.87 -35.20
C HIS A 450 20.43 27.15 -35.48
N LEU A 451 20.03 27.61 -36.66
CA LEU A 451 18.60 27.83 -36.92
C LEU A 451 17.89 26.48 -37.00
N GLY A 452 17.10 26.16 -35.97
CA GLY A 452 16.41 24.87 -35.80
C GLY A 452 17.23 23.79 -35.11
N ASN A 453 18.49 24.07 -34.75
CA ASN A 453 19.40 23.16 -34.04
C ASN A 453 20.04 23.85 -32.81
N ASP A 454 19.46 24.96 -32.35
CA ASP A 454 19.93 25.66 -31.16
C ASP A 454 19.43 24.89 -29.94
N GLN A 455 20.30 24.65 -28.97
CA GLN A 455 19.91 24.03 -27.71
C GLN A 455 19.95 25.08 -26.61
N LEU A 456 19.05 24.94 -25.64
CA LEU A 456 19.11 25.76 -24.43
C LEU A 456 20.42 25.47 -23.67
N PRO A 457 20.96 26.46 -22.94
CA PRO A 457 22.07 26.23 -22.02
C PRO A 457 21.81 25.03 -21.10
N LEU A 458 22.86 24.28 -20.72
CA LEU A 458 22.73 23.08 -19.88
C LEU A 458 21.93 23.34 -18.59
N ARG A 459 22.12 24.52 -17.99
CA ARG A 459 21.35 25.00 -16.83
C ARG A 459 19.84 24.97 -17.05
N ASP A 460 19.40 25.41 -18.21
CA ASP A 460 17.98 25.48 -18.57
C ASP A 460 17.43 24.12 -19.02
N ARG A 461 18.31 23.14 -19.29
CA ARG A 461 17.94 21.75 -19.63
C ARG A 461 17.98 20.80 -18.43
N ALA A 462 18.58 21.18 -17.30
CA ALA A 462 18.66 20.31 -16.13
C ALA A 462 17.28 19.81 -15.67
N ALA A 463 16.27 20.68 -15.61
CA ALA A 463 14.91 20.25 -15.27
C ALA A 463 14.33 19.26 -16.29
N TRP A 464 14.68 19.40 -17.57
CA TRP A 464 14.29 18.45 -18.62
C TRP A 464 14.98 17.10 -18.43
N LEU A 465 16.29 17.09 -18.12
CA LEU A 465 17.03 15.87 -17.81
C LEU A 465 16.42 15.11 -16.63
N TYR A 466 16.07 15.82 -15.55
CA TYR A 466 15.36 15.23 -14.43
C TYR A 466 14.00 14.65 -14.85
N SER A 467 13.21 15.38 -15.65
CA SER A 467 11.94 14.86 -16.18
C SER A 467 12.09 13.62 -17.06
N LYS A 468 13.20 13.46 -17.80
CA LYS A 468 13.48 12.23 -18.57
C LYS A 468 13.67 11.03 -17.64
N ALA A 469 14.38 11.23 -16.54
CA ALA A 469 14.55 10.18 -15.52
C ALA A 469 13.22 9.83 -14.85
N CYS A 470 12.38 10.82 -14.50
CA CYS A 470 11.03 10.57 -14.01
C CYS A 470 10.17 9.78 -15.03
N GLN A 471 10.25 10.13 -16.32
CA GLN A 471 9.56 9.39 -17.37
C GLN A 471 10.03 7.94 -17.47
N HIS A 472 11.31 7.67 -17.24
CA HIS A 472 11.84 6.30 -17.20
C HIS A 472 11.16 5.47 -16.12
N VAL A 473 10.97 6.03 -14.90
CA VAL A 473 10.26 5.35 -13.80
C VAL A 473 8.87 4.90 -14.27
N PHE A 474 8.06 5.81 -14.83
CA PHE A 474 6.69 5.51 -15.29
C PHE A 474 6.57 4.50 -16.45
N HIS A 475 7.67 4.11 -17.09
CA HIS A 475 7.68 3.17 -18.23
C HIS A 475 8.54 1.93 -17.94
N SER A 476 8.69 1.58 -16.68
CA SER A 476 9.57 0.52 -16.21
C SER A 476 8.99 -0.15 -14.96
N PRO A 477 9.52 -1.31 -14.53
CA PRO A 477 9.08 -1.96 -13.30
C PRO A 477 9.24 -1.12 -12.02
N TRP A 478 9.94 0.03 -12.08
CA TRP A 478 10.08 0.95 -10.95
C TRP A 478 8.75 1.58 -10.50
N THR A 479 7.67 1.44 -11.27
CA THR A 479 6.32 1.90 -10.85
C THR A 479 5.82 1.17 -9.60
N GLU A 480 6.13 -0.11 -9.43
CA GLU A 480 5.71 -0.88 -8.24
C GLU A 480 6.29 -0.27 -6.95
N LEU A 481 7.61 0.01 -6.96
CA LEU A 481 8.26 0.69 -5.85
C LEU A 481 7.75 2.13 -5.66
N LEU A 482 7.40 2.82 -6.76
CA LEU A 482 6.82 4.16 -6.66
C LEU A 482 5.44 4.11 -5.99
N ASP A 483 4.62 3.11 -6.30
CA ASP A 483 3.31 2.91 -5.68
C ASP A 483 3.48 2.62 -4.18
N GLU A 484 4.38 1.69 -3.80
CA GLU A 484 4.68 1.38 -2.40
C GLU A 484 5.13 2.62 -1.60
N VAL A 485 6.07 3.38 -2.14
CA VAL A 485 6.57 4.61 -1.50
C VAL A 485 5.49 5.70 -1.43
N THR A 486 4.61 5.76 -2.43
CA THR A 486 3.50 6.73 -2.46
C THR A 486 2.43 6.37 -1.42
N ASP A 487 2.15 5.08 -1.24
CA ASP A 487 1.22 4.60 -0.21
C ASP A 487 1.72 4.94 1.19
N VAL A 488 3.02 4.72 1.46
CA VAL A 488 3.63 5.13 2.73
C VAL A 488 3.61 6.66 2.89
N ARG A 489 3.81 7.42 1.81
CA ARG A 489 3.71 8.88 1.86
C ARG A 489 2.30 9.36 2.22
N GLY A 490 1.28 8.61 1.82
CA GLY A 490 -0.13 8.87 2.08
C GLY A 490 -0.65 8.35 3.43
N GLU A 491 0.18 7.77 4.30
CA GLU A 491 -0.26 7.10 5.55
C GLU A 491 -1.17 7.98 6.44
N TYR A 492 -0.90 9.30 6.47
CA TYR A 492 -1.64 10.27 7.29
C TYR A 492 -2.60 11.15 6.49
N ASP A 493 -2.85 10.84 5.21
CA ASP A 493 -3.85 11.55 4.42
C ASP A 493 -5.26 11.25 4.94
N ASP A 494 -6.17 12.20 4.75
CA ASP A 494 -7.57 12.04 5.18
C ASP A 494 -8.25 10.95 4.33
N PRO A 495 -8.66 9.82 4.92
CA PRO A 495 -9.30 8.74 4.16
C PRO A 495 -10.67 9.15 3.56
N GLU A 496 -11.26 10.26 4.00
CA GLU A 496 -12.47 10.84 3.40
C GLU A 496 -12.17 11.82 2.24
N ALA A 497 -10.91 12.12 1.96
CA ALA A 497 -10.53 12.93 0.80
C ALA A 497 -10.85 12.16 -0.49
N LEU A 498 -11.70 12.74 -1.34
CA LEU A 498 -12.05 12.19 -2.66
C LEU A 498 -10.91 12.28 -3.68
N GLU A 499 -9.79 12.91 -3.31
CA GLU A 499 -8.64 13.11 -4.18
C GLU A 499 -7.58 12.07 -3.82
N PRO A 500 -7.09 11.27 -4.79
CA PRO A 500 -5.99 10.33 -4.54
C PRO A 500 -4.74 11.08 -4.04
N PRO A 501 -3.78 10.39 -3.39
CA PRO A 501 -2.53 11.01 -2.97
C PRO A 501 -1.93 11.82 -4.11
N SER A 502 -1.55 13.06 -3.80
CA SER A 502 -1.20 14.04 -4.82
C SER A 502 0.09 13.62 -5.52
N PHE A 503 -0.01 13.23 -6.81
CA PHE A 503 1.14 13.05 -7.71
C PHE A 503 2.00 14.33 -7.88
N ASP A 504 1.59 15.46 -7.28
CA ASP A 504 2.38 16.68 -7.25
C ASP A 504 3.49 16.65 -6.18
N ASP A 505 3.53 15.67 -5.26
CA ASP A 505 4.64 15.51 -4.32
C ASP A 505 5.89 14.98 -5.05
N PRO A 506 6.99 15.76 -5.13
CA PRO A 506 8.20 15.31 -5.82
C PRO A 506 9.06 14.34 -5.00
N LEU A 507 8.77 14.11 -3.71
CA LEU A 507 9.60 13.28 -2.85
C LEU A 507 9.57 11.80 -3.26
N PRO A 508 8.41 11.11 -3.41
CA PRO A 508 8.37 9.68 -3.73
C PRO A 508 9.19 9.33 -4.97
N ILE A 509 8.97 10.06 -6.08
CA ILE A 509 9.68 9.78 -7.33
C ILE A 509 11.19 10.07 -7.24
N ASP A 510 11.62 11.08 -6.48
CA ASP A 510 13.06 11.34 -6.27
C ASP A 510 13.72 10.26 -5.43
N VAL A 511 13.01 9.75 -4.42
CA VAL A 511 13.49 8.64 -3.60
C VAL A 511 13.65 7.39 -4.45
N VAL A 512 12.65 7.04 -5.29
CA VAL A 512 12.77 5.93 -6.25
C VAL A 512 13.94 6.13 -7.22
N LEU A 513 14.14 7.36 -7.71
CA LEU A 513 15.25 7.68 -8.60
C LEU A 513 16.62 7.44 -7.96
N PHE A 514 16.86 7.95 -6.77
CA PHE A 514 18.21 7.97 -6.22
C PHE A 514 18.44 6.88 -5.16
N GLU A 515 17.59 6.81 -4.15
CA GLU A 515 17.68 5.77 -3.12
C GLU A 515 17.21 4.40 -3.64
N GLY A 516 16.21 4.36 -4.53
CA GLY A 516 15.76 3.13 -5.20
C GLY A 516 16.66 2.67 -6.34
N GLY A 517 17.50 3.56 -6.90
CA GLY A 517 18.44 3.24 -7.97
C GLY A 517 17.90 3.39 -9.40
N ALA A 518 16.65 3.83 -9.57
CA ALA A 518 16.04 3.98 -10.90
C ALA A 518 16.75 5.00 -11.79
N PHE A 519 17.43 6.01 -11.22
CA PHE A 519 18.23 6.99 -11.96
C PHE A 519 19.49 6.33 -12.55
N GLY A 520 20.10 5.39 -11.83
CA GLY A 520 21.22 4.59 -12.32
C GLY A 520 20.80 3.69 -13.48
N ASP A 521 19.65 3.03 -13.35
CA ASP A 521 19.04 2.21 -14.41
C ASP A 521 18.69 3.06 -15.65
N PHE A 522 18.10 4.23 -15.46
CA PHE A 522 17.84 5.21 -16.52
C PHE A 522 19.13 5.54 -17.30
N LEU A 523 20.22 5.86 -16.60
CA LEU A 523 21.48 6.19 -17.25
C LEU A 523 22.10 4.97 -17.96
N ALA A 524 21.99 3.77 -17.38
CA ALA A 524 22.50 2.55 -17.97
C ALA A 524 21.77 2.20 -19.28
N LYS A 525 20.44 2.26 -19.28
CA LYS A 525 19.59 1.91 -20.43
C LYS A 525 19.51 3.03 -21.45
N ARG A 526 19.23 4.26 -21.03
CA ARG A 526 18.92 5.39 -21.93
C ARG A 526 20.07 6.39 -22.11
N GLY A 527 21.14 6.30 -21.33
CA GLY A 527 22.25 7.27 -21.37
C GLY A 527 22.95 7.41 -22.73
N ALA A 528 22.86 6.41 -23.61
CA ALA A 528 23.37 6.47 -24.98
C ALA A 528 22.56 7.43 -25.90
N LEU A 529 21.32 7.73 -25.54
CA LEU A 529 20.46 8.66 -26.29
C LEU A 529 20.70 10.12 -25.89
N LEU A 530 21.17 10.38 -24.68
CA LEU A 530 21.32 11.73 -24.13
C LEU A 530 22.41 12.53 -24.86
N PRO A 531 22.26 13.86 -24.98
CA PRO A 531 23.37 14.75 -25.31
C PRO A 531 24.57 14.53 -24.37
N ASP A 532 25.80 14.57 -24.91
CA ASP A 532 27.03 14.29 -24.14
C ASP A 532 27.13 15.11 -22.83
N ASP A 533 26.70 16.36 -22.85
CA ASP A 533 26.76 17.24 -21.68
C ASP A 533 25.67 16.96 -20.63
N GLU A 534 24.49 16.50 -21.05
CA GLU A 534 23.44 15.99 -20.17
C GLU A 534 23.84 14.66 -19.54
N ARG A 535 24.43 13.76 -20.33
CA ARG A 535 24.95 12.48 -19.81
C ARG A 535 26.01 12.71 -18.74
N LEU A 536 26.99 13.59 -19.00
CA LEU A 536 28.01 13.94 -18.01
C LEU A 536 27.42 14.60 -16.75
N LEU A 537 26.32 15.36 -16.91
CA LEU A 537 25.60 15.95 -15.78
C LEU A 537 24.88 14.86 -14.96
N ALA A 538 24.20 13.92 -15.61
CA ALA A 538 23.55 12.78 -14.96
C ALA A 538 24.57 11.91 -14.21
N GLU A 539 25.73 11.63 -14.81
CA GLU A 539 26.84 10.91 -14.16
C GLU A 539 27.33 11.64 -12.89
N GLN A 540 27.27 12.98 -12.85
CA GLN A 540 27.58 13.75 -11.64
C GLN A 540 26.47 13.66 -10.59
N TRP A 541 25.20 13.60 -11.00
CA TRP A 541 24.07 13.49 -10.06
C TRP A 541 24.09 12.18 -9.27
N LEU A 542 24.57 11.09 -9.87
CA LEU A 542 24.80 9.81 -9.19
C LEU A 542 25.84 9.87 -8.05
N LEU A 543 26.63 10.95 -7.96
CA LEU A 543 27.63 11.15 -6.91
C LEU A 543 27.14 12.07 -5.79
N VAL A 544 25.89 12.53 -5.85
CA VAL A 544 25.32 13.47 -4.89
C VAL A 544 24.25 12.79 -4.06
N ASP A 545 24.54 12.64 -2.77
CA ASP A 545 23.61 12.07 -1.80
C ASP A 545 22.60 13.11 -1.30
N ARG A 546 21.45 12.63 -0.85
CA ARG A 546 20.50 13.42 -0.07
C ARG A 546 21.13 13.82 1.25
N SER A 547 20.84 15.02 1.73
CA SER A 547 21.41 15.50 2.98
C SER A 547 20.45 16.37 3.77
N VAL A 548 20.83 16.61 5.02
CA VAL A 548 20.16 17.55 5.93
C VAL A 548 20.92 18.87 5.86
N PHE A 549 20.20 19.94 5.55
CA PHE A 549 20.74 21.27 5.39
C PHE A 549 20.18 22.24 6.42
N GLU A 550 21.03 23.13 6.93
CA GLU A 550 20.63 24.33 7.64
C GLU A 550 20.52 25.50 6.67
N VAL A 551 19.38 26.18 6.67
CA VAL A 551 19.18 27.41 5.91
C VAL A 551 19.91 28.56 6.62
N GLU A 552 21.01 29.05 6.05
CA GLU A 552 21.76 30.17 6.64
C GLU A 552 21.19 31.53 6.23
N GLN A 553 20.87 31.70 4.95
CA GLN A 553 20.38 32.95 4.39
C GLN A 553 19.30 32.73 3.33
N VAL A 554 18.33 33.64 3.29
CA VAL A 554 17.22 33.59 2.31
C VAL A 554 17.13 34.90 1.56
N HIS A 555 17.33 34.85 0.24
CA HIS A 555 17.06 35.93 -0.69
C HIS A 555 15.74 35.67 -1.40
N ARG A 556 14.64 36.14 -0.80
CA ARG A 556 13.26 35.92 -1.28
C ARG A 556 13.11 36.11 -2.79
N GLY A 557 12.56 35.09 -3.46
CA GLY A 557 12.30 35.10 -4.90
C GLY A 557 13.54 34.88 -5.77
N ARG A 558 14.70 34.58 -5.18
CA ARG A 558 15.98 34.50 -5.90
C ARG A 558 16.86 33.30 -5.51
N SER A 559 17.29 33.20 -4.25
CA SER A 559 18.23 32.17 -3.81
C SER A 559 18.12 31.87 -2.32
N VAL A 560 18.66 30.71 -1.92
CA VAL A 560 18.80 30.26 -0.54
C VAL A 560 20.23 29.78 -0.33
N THR A 561 20.89 30.27 0.72
CA THR A 561 22.20 29.73 1.14
C THR A 561 21.95 28.66 2.18
N VAL A 562 22.45 27.46 1.91
CA VAL A 562 22.31 26.29 2.79
C VAL A 562 23.66 25.75 3.17
N ARG A 563 23.77 25.26 4.41
CA ARG A 563 24.93 24.54 4.92
C ARG A 563 24.57 23.09 5.15
N ASP A 564 25.29 22.18 4.51
CA ASP A 564 25.16 20.75 4.74
C ASP A 564 25.58 20.42 6.19
N VAL A 565 24.71 19.73 6.93
CA VAL A 565 24.97 19.37 8.33
C VAL A 565 25.95 18.20 8.45
N ARG A 566 25.99 17.31 7.45
CA ARG A 566 26.88 16.13 7.39
C ARG A 566 28.29 16.53 6.97
N THR A 567 28.44 17.35 5.92
CA THR A 567 29.74 17.71 5.35
C THR A 567 30.27 19.06 5.83
N GLY A 568 29.38 20.00 6.17
CA GLY A 568 29.70 21.39 6.49
C GLY A 568 29.87 22.30 5.27
N ASP A 569 29.67 21.78 4.05
CA ASP A 569 29.74 22.57 2.82
C ASP A 569 28.61 23.60 2.74
N VAL A 570 28.85 24.70 2.04
CA VAL A 570 27.88 25.80 1.92
C VAL A 570 27.62 26.11 0.46
N ASP A 571 26.35 26.03 0.07
CA ASP A 571 25.89 26.23 -1.30
C ASP A 571 24.90 27.40 -1.39
N GLU A 572 25.03 28.22 -2.44
CA GLU A 572 24.00 29.19 -2.82
C GLU A 572 23.12 28.57 -3.91
N VAL A 573 21.94 28.12 -3.52
CA VAL A 573 20.98 27.43 -4.37
C VAL A 573 20.04 28.43 -5.04
N ALA A 574 19.94 28.36 -6.37
CA ALA A 574 19.05 29.20 -7.14
C ALA A 574 17.59 28.72 -7.01
N GLU A 575 16.87 29.26 -6.03
CA GLU A 575 15.52 28.82 -5.66
C GLU A 575 14.56 30.00 -5.49
N ARG A 576 13.51 30.06 -6.32
CA ARG A 576 12.60 31.21 -6.40
C ARG A 576 11.32 31.03 -5.61
N VAL A 577 10.79 29.81 -5.54
CA VAL A 577 9.50 29.50 -4.90
C VAL A 577 9.74 29.24 -3.42
N ALA A 578 10.63 28.32 -3.08
CA ALA A 578 10.86 27.93 -1.69
C ALA A 578 11.53 29.06 -0.87
N SER A 579 12.30 29.93 -1.50
CA SER A 579 12.84 31.15 -0.84
C SER A 579 11.75 32.12 -0.36
N GLY A 580 10.50 31.95 -0.79
CA GLY A 580 9.35 32.69 -0.24
C GLY A 580 8.86 32.15 1.11
N GLN A 581 9.12 30.87 1.40
CA GLN A 581 8.57 30.15 2.57
C GLN A 581 9.65 29.81 3.62
N LEU A 582 10.85 29.45 3.17
CA LEU A 582 11.98 29.08 4.03
C LEU A 582 12.47 30.26 4.89
N LYS A 583 12.99 29.93 6.08
CA LYS A 583 13.53 30.90 7.03
C LYS A 583 14.96 30.54 7.43
N ALA A 584 15.79 31.54 7.69
CA ALA A 584 17.11 31.32 8.27
C ALA A 584 16.99 30.57 9.61
N GLY A 585 17.88 29.61 9.86
CA GLY A 585 17.90 28.70 11.00
C GLY A 585 17.05 27.44 10.85
N GLN A 586 16.22 27.35 9.80
CA GLN A 586 15.39 26.17 9.52
C GLN A 586 16.26 24.99 9.04
N LEU A 587 15.88 23.78 9.44
CA LEU A 587 16.45 22.54 8.90
C LEU A 587 15.55 21.98 7.81
N ILE A 588 16.17 21.49 6.74
CA ILE A 588 15.50 20.83 5.62
C ILE A 588 16.25 19.56 5.22
N CYS A 589 15.53 18.53 4.77
CA CYS A 589 16.09 17.41 4.04
C CYS A 589 15.83 17.64 2.54
N ALA A 590 16.88 17.59 1.72
CA ALA A 590 16.78 17.89 0.29
C ALA A 590 17.95 17.27 -0.48
N ARG A 591 17.89 17.37 -1.82
CA ARG A 591 19.01 17.05 -2.72
C ARG A 591 19.42 18.31 -3.49
N VAL A 592 20.69 18.70 -3.39
CA VAL A 592 21.26 19.86 -4.08
C VAL A 592 22.09 19.39 -5.27
N LEU A 593 21.50 19.39 -6.46
CA LEU A 593 22.15 18.86 -7.68
C LEU A 593 22.85 19.97 -8.49
N PRO A 594 24.02 19.69 -9.09
CA PRO A 594 24.64 20.61 -10.04
C PRO A 594 23.77 20.77 -11.30
N ILE A 595 23.75 21.97 -11.89
CA ILE A 595 23.00 22.29 -13.11
C ILE A 595 23.89 23.01 -14.14
N GLY A 596 25.17 22.65 -14.20
CA GLY A 596 26.18 23.34 -14.99
C GLY A 596 26.95 24.37 -14.16
N ASP A 597 26.61 25.67 -14.27
CA ASP A 597 27.33 26.76 -13.59
C ASP A 597 26.77 27.12 -12.19
N GLY A 598 25.99 26.23 -11.58
CA GLY A 598 25.42 26.39 -10.24
C GLY A 598 24.72 25.13 -9.77
N VAL A 599 23.92 25.25 -8.72
CA VAL A 599 23.16 24.15 -8.10
C VAL A 599 21.68 24.51 -7.92
N GLN A 600 20.81 23.49 -7.82
CA GLN A 600 19.37 23.63 -7.60
C GLN A 600 18.82 22.46 -6.76
N PHE A 601 17.71 22.69 -6.06
CA PHE A 601 16.94 21.62 -5.41
C PHE A 601 16.17 20.78 -6.42
N PHE A 602 16.22 19.46 -6.24
CA PHE A 602 15.37 18.47 -6.89
C PHE A 602 14.76 17.55 -5.84
N GLY A 603 13.65 16.89 -6.19
CA GLY A 603 13.02 15.91 -5.30
C GLY A 603 12.33 16.45 -4.06
N GLY A 604 11.94 17.73 -4.09
CA GLY A 604 11.27 18.38 -2.97
C GLY A 604 12.22 18.94 -1.92
N ILE A 605 11.63 19.62 -0.95
CA ILE A 605 12.33 20.24 0.18
C ILE A 605 11.51 19.90 1.42
N GLU A 606 12.00 18.97 2.23
CA GLU A 606 11.28 18.45 3.40
C GLU A 606 11.69 19.23 4.66
N PRO A 607 10.80 20.02 5.28
CA PRO A 607 11.10 20.69 6.55
C PRO A 607 11.34 19.68 7.67
N LEU A 608 12.38 19.91 8.48
CA LEU A 608 12.78 19.00 9.55
C LEU A 608 12.71 19.69 10.92
N ALA A 609 12.15 19.01 11.92
CA ALA A 609 12.23 19.46 13.29
C ALA A 609 13.64 19.22 13.87
N LEU A 610 14.03 20.02 14.86
CA LEU A 610 15.39 19.93 15.42
C LEU A 610 15.71 18.55 16.03
N HIS A 611 14.71 17.88 16.62
CA HIS A 611 14.89 16.56 17.22
C HIS A 611 15.11 15.44 16.20
N ASP A 612 14.58 15.61 14.98
CA ASP A 612 14.71 14.62 13.91
C ASP A 612 16.04 14.74 13.15
N ARG A 613 16.82 15.81 13.39
CA ARG A 613 18.11 16.05 12.74
C ARG A 613 19.06 14.86 12.85
N ASN A 614 19.33 14.43 14.08
CA ASN A 614 20.34 13.40 14.32
C ASN A 614 19.83 12.02 13.88
N PRO A 615 18.59 11.61 14.19
CA PRO A 615 18.03 10.37 13.65
C PRO A 615 18.05 10.31 12.12
N LEU A 616 17.66 11.38 11.43
CA LEU A 616 17.69 11.40 9.97
C LEU A 616 19.12 11.36 9.41
N VAL A 617 20.08 12.05 10.04
CA VAL A 617 21.49 11.95 9.62
C VAL A 617 22.02 10.53 9.79
N GLU A 618 21.71 9.87 10.91
CA GLU A 618 22.10 8.47 11.15
C GLU A 618 21.46 7.53 10.12
N LEU A 619 20.18 7.73 9.81
CA LEU A 619 19.45 6.99 8.78
C LEU A 619 20.08 7.18 7.39
N LEU A 620 20.40 8.42 6.99
CA LEU A 620 21.05 8.70 5.71
C LEU A 620 22.50 8.18 5.64
N ASP A 621 23.20 8.06 6.78
CA ASP A 621 24.54 7.47 6.85
C ASP A 621 24.50 5.93 6.74
N SER A 622 23.34 5.29 6.96
CA SER A 622 23.15 3.85 6.79
C SER A 622 22.66 3.43 5.41
N GLU A 623 22.50 4.37 4.45
CA GLU A 623 21.95 4.10 3.11
C GLU A 623 20.57 3.41 3.19
N PRO A 624 19.53 4.14 3.63
CA PRO A 624 18.23 3.56 3.94
C PRO A 624 17.53 3.07 2.68
N ASP A 625 16.68 2.07 2.82
CA ASP A 625 15.78 1.71 1.74
C ASP A 625 14.76 2.85 1.47
N PRO A 626 14.20 2.93 0.24
CA PRO A 626 13.24 3.96 -0.14
C PRO A 626 12.05 4.13 0.80
N VAL A 627 11.51 3.02 1.29
CA VAL A 627 10.29 2.97 2.10
C VAL A 627 10.59 3.50 3.50
N GLU A 628 11.68 3.05 4.13
CA GLU A 628 12.14 3.51 5.44
C GLU A 628 12.38 5.04 5.45
N LEU A 629 13.01 5.56 4.39
CA LEU A 629 13.26 6.99 4.27
C LEU A 629 11.96 7.81 4.16
N VAL A 630 11.03 7.37 3.32
CA VAL A 630 9.75 8.08 3.15
C VAL A 630 8.89 7.95 4.39
N GLU A 631 8.86 6.80 5.05
CA GLU A 631 8.16 6.61 6.33
C GLU A 631 8.68 7.63 7.36
N PHE A 632 10.00 7.73 7.53
CA PHE A 632 10.62 8.68 8.46
C PHE A 632 10.20 10.13 8.16
N LEU A 633 10.26 10.54 6.89
CA LEU A 633 9.93 11.91 6.48
C LEU A 633 8.43 12.20 6.52
N THR A 634 7.59 11.17 6.49
CA THR A 634 6.13 11.26 6.51
C THR A 634 5.57 11.40 7.92
N ARG A 635 6.28 10.91 8.95
CA ARG A 635 5.91 11.08 10.37
C ARG A 635 5.64 12.52 10.80
N ARG A 636 6.15 13.52 10.07
CA ARG A 636 5.83 14.94 10.34
C ARG A 636 4.36 15.29 10.15
N PHE A 637 3.62 14.48 9.39
CA PHE A 637 2.18 14.60 9.19
C PHE A 637 1.37 13.80 10.22
N ALA A 638 2.03 12.95 11.00
CA ALA A 638 1.36 12.16 12.01
C ALA A 638 0.59 13.04 13.01
N PRO A 639 -0.62 12.64 13.42
CA PRO A 639 -1.35 13.35 14.45
C PRO A 639 -0.52 13.37 15.74
N PRO A 640 -0.55 14.48 16.51
CA PRO A 640 0.23 14.58 17.73
C PRO A 640 -0.22 13.52 18.74
N THR A 641 0.70 12.69 19.21
CA THR A 641 0.42 11.74 20.29
C THR A 641 0.14 12.49 21.58
N LEU A 642 -1.11 12.44 22.06
CA LEU A 642 -1.47 13.07 23.32
C LEU A 642 -1.07 12.17 24.47
N VAL A 643 -0.18 12.67 25.32
CA VAL A 643 0.17 12.05 26.60
C VAL A 643 -0.28 12.93 27.76
N ASN A 644 -0.73 12.30 28.84
CA ASN A 644 -0.99 12.98 30.09
C ASN A 644 0.33 13.44 30.72
N THR A 645 0.24 14.16 31.85
CA THR A 645 1.42 14.74 32.48
C THR A 645 2.34 13.74 33.20
N GLU A 646 1.93 12.47 33.26
CA GLU A 646 2.73 11.34 33.73
C GLU A 646 3.38 10.56 32.58
N GLY A 647 3.08 10.92 31.33
CA GLY A 647 3.61 10.28 30.12
C GLY A 647 2.74 9.14 29.57
N ASP A 648 1.59 8.85 30.19
CA ASP A 648 0.67 7.83 29.66
C ASP A 648 -0.15 8.40 28.49
N LEU A 649 -0.50 7.56 27.52
CA LEU A 649 -1.42 7.94 26.44
C LEU A 649 -2.75 8.46 26.98
N LEU A 650 -3.22 9.55 26.40
CA LEU A 650 -4.44 10.23 26.82
C LEU A 650 -5.65 9.49 26.21
N MET A 651 -6.39 8.80 27.08
CA MET A 651 -7.55 7.97 26.73
C MET A 651 -8.78 8.51 27.41
N MET A 652 -9.96 8.40 26.79
CA MET A 652 -11.23 8.57 27.50
C MET A 652 -11.66 7.20 28.03
N CYS A 653 -11.41 6.95 29.31
CA CYS A 653 -11.81 5.71 29.95
C CYS A 653 -13.03 5.97 30.84
N GLU A 654 -14.08 5.18 30.66
CA GLU A 654 -15.29 5.18 31.49
C GLU A 654 -15.66 3.74 31.89
N ALA A 655 -15.82 3.50 33.19
CA ALA A 655 -16.28 2.22 33.71
C ALA A 655 -17.52 2.42 34.58
N THR A 656 -18.55 1.62 34.33
CA THR A 656 -19.83 1.68 35.06
C THR A 656 -20.09 0.38 35.81
N PHE A 657 -20.42 0.50 37.09
CA PHE A 657 -20.70 -0.62 37.99
C PHE A 657 -22.12 -0.55 38.53
N ARG A 658 -22.76 -1.71 38.70
CA ARG A 658 -24.00 -1.83 39.46
C ARG A 658 -23.71 -2.05 40.94
N ILE A 659 -24.40 -1.27 41.78
CA ILE A 659 -24.25 -1.20 43.22
C ILE A 659 -25.38 -1.97 43.90
N LYS A 660 -25.05 -2.84 44.88
CA LYS A 660 -26.05 -3.53 45.70
C LYS A 660 -26.44 -2.77 46.97
N ASP A 661 -25.50 -2.01 47.54
CA ASP A 661 -25.69 -1.20 48.75
C ASP A 661 -24.95 0.15 48.61
N ALA A 662 -25.67 1.15 48.13
CA ALA A 662 -25.11 2.48 47.86
C ALA A 662 -24.65 3.21 49.13
N ALA A 663 -25.33 3.00 50.27
CA ALA A 663 -24.96 3.67 51.51
C ALA A 663 -23.61 3.16 52.05
N ARG A 664 -23.38 1.85 51.94
CA ARG A 664 -22.09 1.25 52.31
C ARG A 664 -20.97 1.70 51.37
N LEU A 665 -21.23 1.70 50.06
CA LEU A 665 -20.24 2.12 49.06
C LEU A 665 -19.83 3.59 49.24
N VAL A 666 -20.79 4.50 49.42
CA VAL A 666 -20.50 5.92 49.67
C VAL A 666 -19.59 6.12 50.88
N THR A 667 -19.83 5.37 51.96
CA THR A 667 -18.96 5.43 53.16
C THR A 667 -17.54 4.93 52.84
N ALA A 668 -17.43 3.84 52.08
CA ALA A 668 -16.12 3.30 51.69
C ALA A 668 -15.35 4.22 50.73
N LEU A 669 -16.06 4.95 49.86
CA LEU A 669 -15.47 5.97 48.98
C LEU A 669 -15.02 7.20 49.76
N ASP A 670 -15.80 7.66 50.75
CA ASP A 670 -15.43 8.76 51.65
C ASP A 670 -14.15 8.46 52.45
N ASP A 671 -13.89 7.19 52.78
CA ASP A 671 -12.67 6.76 53.49
C ASP A 671 -11.45 6.64 52.56
N ALA A 672 -11.66 6.42 51.26
CA ALA A 672 -10.61 6.06 50.31
C ALA A 672 -10.22 7.17 49.33
N PHE A 673 -11.11 8.13 49.07
CA PHE A 673 -10.93 9.16 48.04
C PHE A 673 -11.37 10.54 48.54
N ASP A 674 -10.85 11.59 47.91
CA ASP A 674 -11.19 12.96 48.26
C ASP A 674 -12.57 13.33 47.70
N ARG A 675 -13.50 13.70 48.58
CA ARG A 675 -14.85 14.10 48.19
C ARG A 675 -14.92 15.59 47.89
N ILE A 676 -15.36 15.92 46.68
CA ILE A 676 -15.70 17.28 46.25
C ILE A 676 -17.19 17.39 45.92
N THR A 677 -17.69 18.62 45.89
CA THR A 677 -19.07 18.92 45.47
C THR A 677 -19.02 19.59 44.11
N ALA A 678 -19.53 18.92 43.07
CA ALA A 678 -19.68 19.48 41.72
C ALA A 678 -21.17 19.52 41.37
N ASP A 679 -21.66 20.68 40.93
CA ASP A 679 -23.07 20.90 40.54
C ASP A 679 -24.13 20.41 41.55
N GLY A 680 -23.80 20.47 42.84
CA GLY A 680 -24.68 20.05 43.94
C GLY A 680 -24.70 18.54 44.21
N SER A 681 -23.88 17.75 43.51
CA SER A 681 -23.73 16.30 43.70
C SER A 681 -22.34 15.94 44.23
N PRO A 682 -22.21 14.86 45.03
CA PRO A 682 -20.91 14.41 45.51
C PRO A 682 -20.14 13.70 44.39
N VAL A 683 -18.87 14.07 44.24
CA VAL A 683 -17.90 13.44 43.33
C VAL A 683 -16.69 13.04 44.16
N TRP A 684 -16.18 11.83 43.96
CA TRP A 684 -14.94 11.36 44.58
C TRP A 684 -13.80 11.44 43.57
N CYS A 685 -12.64 11.92 44.02
CA CYS A 685 -11.47 12.10 43.18
C CYS A 685 -10.28 11.33 43.74
N ASP A 686 -9.56 10.66 42.85
CA ASP A 686 -8.17 10.25 43.12
C ASP A 686 -7.24 11.37 42.67
N GLN A 687 -6.43 11.89 43.59
CA GLN A 687 -5.54 13.03 43.34
C GLN A 687 -4.07 12.67 43.53
N VAL A 688 -3.22 13.30 42.71
CA VAL A 688 -1.77 13.24 42.85
C VAL A 688 -1.16 14.63 42.83
N THR A 689 -0.13 14.84 43.65
CA THR A 689 0.73 16.01 43.53
C THR A 689 1.90 15.69 42.60
N ASN A 690 1.93 16.30 41.41
CA ASN A 690 3.05 16.20 40.47
C ASN A 690 3.63 17.60 40.21
N GLN A 691 4.95 17.76 40.37
CA GLN A 691 5.66 19.04 40.23
C GLN A 691 5.06 20.21 41.04
N GLY A 692 4.46 19.92 42.20
CA GLY A 692 3.86 20.92 43.09
C GLY A 692 2.44 21.37 42.73
N MET A 693 1.81 20.75 41.73
CA MET A 693 0.39 20.97 41.39
C MET A 693 -0.45 19.73 41.73
N GLU A 694 -1.62 19.94 42.33
CA GLU A 694 -2.63 18.89 42.52
C GLU A 694 -3.35 18.61 41.19
N ARG A 695 -3.43 17.32 40.83
CA ARG A 695 -4.06 16.85 39.60
C ARG A 695 -4.97 15.67 39.90
N VAL A 696 -6.14 15.66 39.26
CA VAL A 696 -7.12 14.58 39.37
C VAL A 696 -6.77 13.48 38.36
N ARG A 697 -6.62 12.25 38.85
CA ARG A 697 -6.39 11.04 38.04
C ARG A 697 -7.69 10.32 37.69
N ALA A 698 -8.64 10.34 38.61
CA ALA A 698 -9.92 9.68 38.43
C ALA A 698 -11.04 10.48 39.08
N THR A 699 -12.21 10.44 38.45
CA THR A 699 -13.45 10.97 39.00
C THR A 699 -14.49 9.88 39.09
N MET A 700 -15.21 9.85 40.20
CA MET A 700 -16.17 8.80 40.50
C MET A 700 -17.48 9.44 40.95
N THR A 701 -18.59 9.03 40.34
CA THR A 701 -19.93 9.52 40.65
C THR A 701 -20.85 8.37 40.96
N VAL A 702 -21.71 8.56 41.97
CA VAL A 702 -22.70 7.55 42.39
C VAL A 702 -24.09 8.11 42.15
N ASP A 703 -24.88 7.44 41.31
CA ASP A 703 -26.30 7.72 41.10
C ASP A 703 -27.13 6.46 41.40
N ALA A 704 -28.01 6.56 42.39
CA ALA A 704 -28.89 5.49 42.86
C ALA A 704 -28.22 4.11 43.05
N ASP A 705 -28.24 3.27 42.02
CA ASP A 705 -27.70 1.91 41.98
C ASP A 705 -26.50 1.76 41.03
N THR A 706 -25.91 2.86 40.58
CA THR A 706 -24.85 2.90 39.57
C THR A 706 -23.66 3.76 40.03
N LEU A 707 -22.45 3.23 39.89
CA LEU A 707 -21.19 3.93 40.10
C LEU A 707 -20.52 4.10 38.74
N THR A 708 -20.21 5.34 38.34
CA THR A 708 -19.46 5.65 37.13
C THR A 708 -18.07 6.17 37.52
N VAL A 709 -17.05 5.65 36.85
CA VAL A 709 -15.64 6.02 37.02
C VAL A 709 -15.13 6.55 35.69
N THR A 710 -14.46 7.69 35.71
CA THR A 710 -13.82 8.25 34.51
C THR A 710 -12.35 8.56 34.79
N THR A 711 -11.46 8.20 33.85
CA THR A 711 -10.02 8.49 33.88
C THR A 711 -9.53 8.94 32.51
N ASN A 712 -8.33 9.54 32.46
CA ASN A 712 -7.73 9.99 31.20
C ASN A 712 -6.63 9.06 30.65
N SER A 713 -6.51 7.85 31.18
CA SER A 713 -5.54 6.82 30.73
C SER A 713 -5.95 5.44 31.27
N GLU A 714 -5.60 4.38 30.54
CA GLU A 714 -5.91 2.99 30.94
C GLU A 714 -5.20 2.60 32.24
N ALA A 715 -3.93 2.98 32.37
CA ALA A 715 -3.15 2.71 33.57
C ALA A 715 -3.76 3.34 34.83
N GLN A 716 -4.46 4.47 34.71
CA GLN A 716 -5.21 5.05 35.82
C GLN A 716 -6.54 4.32 36.04
N MET A 717 -7.23 3.91 34.96
CA MET A 717 -8.47 3.12 35.08
C MET A 717 -8.19 1.83 35.84
N ASP A 718 -7.21 1.03 35.43
CA ASP A 718 -6.89 -0.25 36.06
C ASP A 718 -6.54 -0.10 37.55
N ARG A 719 -5.80 0.96 37.91
CA ARG A 719 -5.48 1.29 39.30
C ARG A 719 -6.73 1.58 40.15
N VAL A 720 -7.69 2.30 39.59
CA VAL A 720 -8.95 2.65 40.27
C VAL A 720 -9.88 1.44 40.35
N LEU A 721 -9.98 0.64 39.29
CA LEU A 721 -10.76 -0.60 39.28
C LEU A 721 -10.21 -1.59 40.33
N GLU A 722 -8.89 -1.73 40.44
CA GLU A 722 -8.26 -2.55 41.47
C GLU A 722 -8.62 -2.03 42.88
N SER A 723 -8.54 -0.72 43.09
CA SER A 723 -8.90 -0.10 44.36
C SER A 723 -10.38 -0.31 44.72
N LEU A 724 -11.28 -0.16 43.75
CA LEU A 724 -12.71 -0.41 43.91
C LEU A 724 -13.02 -1.87 44.23
N SER A 725 -12.35 -2.82 43.58
CA SER A 725 -12.54 -4.26 43.83
C SER A 725 -12.19 -4.66 45.26
N ARG A 726 -11.19 -3.98 45.86
CA ARG A 726 -10.78 -4.17 47.26
C ARG A 726 -11.76 -3.52 48.24
N LEU A 727 -12.36 -2.39 47.85
CA LEU A 727 -13.33 -1.66 48.68
C LEU A 727 -14.68 -2.39 48.73
N ASP A 728 -15.17 -2.88 47.59
CA ASP A 728 -16.43 -3.60 47.52
C ASP A 728 -16.42 -4.67 46.42
N ALA A 729 -16.13 -5.92 46.81
CA ALA A 729 -16.18 -7.09 45.92
C ALA A 729 -17.59 -7.44 45.40
N SER A 730 -18.64 -6.73 45.84
CA SER A 730 -20.01 -6.95 45.37
C SER A 730 -20.41 -6.06 44.18
N LEU A 731 -19.56 -5.11 43.79
CA LEU A 731 -19.70 -4.31 42.58
C LEU A 731 -19.64 -5.22 41.35
N SER A 732 -20.62 -5.11 40.46
CA SER A 732 -20.60 -5.81 39.17
C SER A 732 -20.37 -4.81 38.05
N LEU A 733 -19.22 -4.93 37.38
CA LEU A 733 -18.91 -4.16 36.18
C LEU A 733 -19.96 -4.43 35.10
N THR A 734 -20.53 -3.37 34.55
CA THR A 734 -21.58 -3.43 33.52
C THR A 734 -21.07 -2.94 32.18
N SER A 735 -20.17 -1.94 32.18
CA SER A 735 -19.45 -1.48 30.99
C SER A 735 -18.05 -0.98 31.39
N ASP A 736 -17.08 -1.19 30.50
CA ASP A 736 -15.74 -0.59 30.53
C ASP A 736 -15.43 -0.19 29.09
N THR A 737 -15.38 1.11 28.83
CA THR A 737 -15.06 1.68 27.52
C THR A 737 -13.79 2.48 27.63
N ARG A 738 -12.83 2.20 26.75
CA ARG A 738 -11.53 2.88 26.69
C ARG A 738 -11.32 3.30 25.25
N THR A 739 -11.25 4.61 25.03
CA THR A 739 -11.17 5.14 23.67
C THR A 739 -10.00 6.12 23.56
N PRO A 740 -9.09 5.95 22.59
CA PRO A 740 -8.07 6.95 22.29
C PRO A 740 -8.69 8.32 22.03
N LEU A 741 -8.01 9.37 22.54
CA LEU A 741 -8.45 10.74 22.31
C LEU A 741 -7.77 11.31 21.06
N ASP A 742 -8.32 10.99 19.89
CA ASP A 742 -7.66 11.29 18.61
C ASP A 742 -8.00 12.68 18.03
N ASP A 743 -8.97 13.40 18.64
CA ASP A 743 -9.45 14.68 18.11
C ASP A 743 -9.70 15.73 19.21
N PHE A 744 -8.94 16.83 19.12
CA PHE A 744 -9.04 18.01 19.99
C PHE A 744 -10.44 18.66 19.95
N ARG A 745 -11.22 18.46 18.88
CA ARG A 745 -12.58 19.04 18.72
C ARG A 745 -13.66 18.32 19.54
N LYS A 746 -13.44 17.06 19.93
CA LYS A 746 -14.37 16.29 20.77
C LYS A 746 -14.32 16.71 22.25
N LEU A 747 -13.30 17.49 22.63
CA LEU A 747 -13.28 18.22 23.90
C LEU A 747 -14.28 19.39 23.80
N SER A 748 -15.47 19.22 24.39
CA SER A 748 -16.38 20.36 24.59
C SER A 748 -15.65 21.51 25.29
N PRO A 749 -15.75 22.75 24.78
CA PRO A 749 -14.95 23.87 25.27
C PRO A 749 -15.48 24.34 26.63
N THR A 750 -14.80 23.95 27.71
CA THR A 750 -14.79 24.73 28.95
C THR A 750 -13.41 25.33 29.26
N THR A 751 -12.46 25.24 28.34
CA THR A 751 -11.31 26.15 28.30
C THR A 751 -11.68 27.35 27.43
N PRO A 752 -11.74 28.58 27.98
CA PRO A 752 -11.82 29.77 27.15
C PRO A 752 -10.52 29.88 26.34
N SER A 753 -10.56 29.39 25.09
CA SER A 753 -9.58 29.71 24.07
C SER A 753 -9.86 31.12 23.54
N THR A 754 -9.63 32.08 24.42
CA THR A 754 -9.23 33.45 24.12
C THR A 754 -8.37 33.85 25.30
N ALA A 755 -7.05 33.71 25.20
CA ALA A 755 -6.13 34.42 26.07
C ALA A 755 -6.20 35.92 25.73
N THR A 756 -7.32 36.54 26.10
CA THR A 756 -7.37 37.97 26.36
C THR A 756 -6.48 38.18 27.58
N GLU A 757 -5.65 39.23 27.58
CA GLU A 757 -4.94 39.64 28.81
C GLU A 757 -5.94 39.62 29.97
N PRO A 758 -5.62 39.01 31.12
CA PRO A 758 -6.47 39.17 32.28
C PRO A 758 -6.57 40.67 32.54
N ASP A 759 -7.76 41.26 32.37
CA ASP A 759 -8.04 42.67 32.67
C ASP A 759 -7.77 43.00 34.16
N ASP A 760 -7.54 41.97 34.98
CA ASP A 760 -7.17 42.06 36.39
C ASP A 760 -5.64 42.02 36.60
N PRO A 761 -5.02 43.12 37.07
CA PRO A 761 -3.58 43.19 37.32
C PRO A 761 -3.08 42.23 38.42
N GLU A 762 -3.92 41.76 39.36
CA GLU A 762 -3.52 40.73 40.32
C GLU A 762 -3.37 39.36 39.66
N VAL A 763 -4.25 39.01 38.72
CA VAL A 763 -4.19 37.75 37.96
C VAL A 763 -3.00 37.75 37.01
N ALA A 764 -2.72 38.87 36.34
CA ALA A 764 -1.53 39.02 35.50
C ALA A 764 -0.23 38.89 36.29
N ALA A 765 -0.16 39.45 37.50
CA ALA A 765 1.01 39.32 38.38
C ALA A 765 1.18 37.88 38.91
N ALA A 766 0.10 37.21 39.27
CA ALA A 766 0.14 35.80 39.69
C ALA A 766 0.60 34.88 38.55
N LEU A 767 0.10 35.10 37.33
CA LEU A 767 0.54 34.37 36.13
C LEU A 767 2.03 34.61 35.82
N ASP A 768 2.54 35.85 35.92
CA ASP A 768 3.98 36.12 35.69
C ASP A 768 4.86 35.40 36.71
N VAL A 769 4.42 35.27 37.98
CA VAL A 769 5.15 34.48 39.00
C VAL A 769 5.18 33.00 38.65
N VAL A 770 4.04 32.43 38.22
CA VAL A 770 3.96 31.02 37.80
C VAL A 770 4.81 30.77 36.56
N VAL A 771 4.73 31.62 35.54
CA VAL A 771 5.53 31.53 34.31
C VAL A 771 7.02 31.60 34.63
N ARG A 772 7.46 32.51 35.51
CA ARG A 772 8.87 32.58 35.93
C ARG A 772 9.34 31.35 36.68
N GLY A 773 8.49 30.77 37.53
CA GLY A 773 8.78 29.51 38.21
C GLY A 773 8.97 28.37 37.22
N TYR A 774 8.10 28.31 36.21
CA TYR A 774 8.19 27.35 35.12
C TYR A 774 9.43 27.56 34.24
N GLU A 775 9.74 28.79 33.83
CA GLU A 775 10.97 29.13 33.08
C GLU A 775 12.23 28.71 33.84
N ALA A 776 12.28 28.94 35.16
CA ALA A 776 13.42 28.55 35.98
C ALA A 776 13.59 27.02 36.04
N ALA A 777 12.48 26.28 36.18
CA ALA A 777 12.51 24.82 36.19
C ALA A 777 12.87 24.23 34.80
N TRP A 778 12.35 24.85 33.74
CA TRP A 778 12.60 24.43 32.36
C TRP A 778 14.08 24.47 31.98
N LEU A 779 14.83 25.46 32.49
CA LEU A 779 16.29 25.58 32.25
C LEU A 779 17.09 24.36 32.72
N ASP A 780 16.57 23.60 33.69
CA ASP A 780 17.20 22.42 34.28
C ASP A 780 16.47 21.12 33.89
N GLN A 781 15.42 21.20 33.07
CA GLN A 781 14.68 20.06 32.54
C GLN A 781 15.42 19.45 31.36
N ARG A 782 15.46 18.11 31.27
CA ARG A 782 15.97 17.40 30.09
C ARG A 782 14.97 17.55 28.95
N ILE A 783 15.41 18.11 27.82
CA ILE A 783 14.55 18.42 26.69
C ILE A 783 14.81 17.42 25.56
N PRO A 784 13.79 16.66 25.10
CA PRO A 784 13.94 15.73 23.97
C PRO A 784 14.50 16.41 22.72
N ALA A 785 14.05 17.64 22.41
CA ALA A 785 14.56 18.42 21.28
C ALA A 785 16.04 18.84 21.37
N LEU A 786 16.70 18.58 22.51
CA LEU A 786 18.13 18.79 22.71
C LEU A 786 18.82 17.45 23.04
N ASP A 787 18.33 16.32 22.53
CA ASP A 787 18.83 14.96 22.82
C ASP A 787 18.87 14.64 24.32
N GLY A 788 17.89 15.13 25.07
CA GLY A 788 17.81 14.92 26.53
C GLY A 788 18.79 15.78 27.35
N TYR A 789 19.51 16.72 26.73
CA TYR A 789 20.28 17.73 27.46
C TYR A 789 19.36 18.80 28.06
N THR A 790 19.83 19.42 29.14
CA THR A 790 19.17 20.62 29.69
C THR A 790 19.56 21.87 28.88
N PRO A 791 18.71 22.91 28.80
CA PRO A 791 19.05 24.17 28.14
C PRO A 791 20.38 24.77 28.63
N ARG A 792 20.68 24.67 29.93
CA ARG A 792 21.96 25.13 30.49
C ARG A 792 23.15 24.34 29.98
N GLN A 793 23.05 23.02 29.94
CA GLN A 793 24.13 22.15 29.44
C GLN A 793 24.39 22.43 27.96
N ALA A 794 23.34 22.48 27.15
CA ALA A 794 23.47 22.72 25.72
C ALA A 794 23.96 24.15 25.42
N ALA A 795 23.59 25.18 26.21
CA ALA A 795 24.14 26.53 26.05
C ALA A 795 25.63 26.64 26.43
N ALA A 796 26.10 25.79 27.37
CA ALA A 796 27.48 25.76 27.81
C ALA A 796 28.41 24.95 26.88
N ASP A 797 27.86 24.05 26.08
CA ASP A 797 28.60 23.27 25.08
C ASP A 797 28.68 24.04 23.75
N PRO A 798 29.89 24.44 23.28
CA PRO A 798 30.05 25.18 22.03
C PRO A 798 29.43 24.49 20.79
N THR A 799 29.33 23.16 20.78
CA THR A 799 28.78 22.38 19.66
C THR A 799 27.25 22.30 19.69
N ARG A 800 26.63 22.44 20.86
CA ARG A 800 25.17 22.36 21.07
C ARG A 800 24.53 23.71 21.36
N ARG A 801 25.33 24.76 21.57
CA ARG A 801 24.85 26.12 21.86
C ARG A 801 23.90 26.62 20.77
N GLY A 802 24.17 26.28 19.51
CA GLY A 802 23.27 26.59 18.39
C GLY A 802 21.91 25.90 18.49
N ASP A 803 21.84 24.66 18.99
CA ASP A 803 20.59 23.90 19.14
C ASP A 803 19.62 24.59 20.11
N VAL A 804 20.15 25.14 21.22
CA VAL A 804 19.33 25.90 22.18
C VAL A 804 18.83 27.21 21.59
N VAL A 805 19.66 27.91 20.82
CA VAL A 805 19.24 29.13 20.12
C VAL A 805 18.11 28.82 19.16
N LYS A 806 18.25 27.78 18.34
CA LYS A 806 17.20 27.32 17.40
C LYS A 806 15.91 26.94 18.11
N LEU A 807 16.00 26.23 19.23
CA LEU A 807 14.83 25.87 20.03
C LEU A 807 14.08 27.13 20.52
N LEU A 808 14.82 28.15 21.00
CA LEU A 808 14.23 29.41 21.47
C LEU A 808 13.67 30.28 20.33
N ASP A 809 14.26 30.21 19.13
CA ASP A 809 13.74 30.89 17.94
C ASP A 809 12.38 30.31 17.49
N GLY A 810 12.10 29.05 17.83
CA GLY A 810 10.82 28.37 17.57
C GLY A 810 9.69 28.69 18.56
N PHE A 811 9.93 29.44 19.64
CA PHE A 811 8.91 29.69 20.66
C PHE A 811 7.83 30.66 20.13
N PRO A 812 6.53 30.31 20.23
CA PRO A 812 5.46 31.22 19.86
C PRO A 812 5.39 32.36 20.88
N GLY A 813 5.41 33.62 20.41
CA GLY A 813 5.33 34.81 21.25
C GLY A 813 3.93 35.05 21.84
N LEU A 814 3.41 34.11 22.62
CA LEU A 814 2.06 34.16 23.19
C LEU A 814 2.05 34.92 24.54
N PRO A 815 1.04 35.78 24.79
CA PRO A 815 0.85 36.41 26.09
C PRO A 815 0.58 35.34 27.18
N GLY A 816 1.36 35.37 28.26
CA GLY A 816 1.27 34.38 29.35
C GLY A 816 2.07 33.09 29.14
N GLY A 817 2.82 32.96 28.03
CA GLY A 817 3.75 31.85 27.78
C GLY A 817 5.20 32.15 28.20
N MET A 818 6.09 31.17 28.00
CA MET A 818 7.53 31.34 28.21
C MET A 818 8.11 32.43 27.30
N ASN A 819 8.97 33.28 27.85
CA ASN A 819 9.58 34.38 27.12
C ASN A 819 11.00 34.01 26.66
N ALA A 820 11.17 33.86 25.36
CA ALA A 820 12.45 33.48 24.75
C ALA A 820 13.60 34.44 25.10
N ASP A 821 13.37 35.75 25.19
CA ASP A 821 14.43 36.72 25.52
C ASP A 821 14.89 36.62 26.98
N ARG A 822 13.96 36.32 27.90
CA ARG A 822 14.31 36.03 29.30
C ARG A 822 15.16 34.76 29.40
N LEU A 823 14.77 33.72 28.67
CA LEU A 823 15.50 32.45 28.62
C LEU A 823 16.90 32.63 28.00
N ARG A 824 17.03 33.38 26.88
CA ARG A 824 18.34 33.76 26.30
C ARG A 824 19.23 34.46 27.32
N THR A 825 18.68 35.44 28.02
CA THR A 825 19.40 36.17 29.08
C THR A 825 19.87 35.23 30.20
N ALA A 826 19.02 34.31 30.65
CA ALA A 826 19.33 33.34 31.71
C ALA A 826 20.38 32.29 31.28
N LEU A 827 20.48 32.01 29.99
CA LEU A 827 21.44 31.09 29.38
C LEU A 827 22.73 31.80 28.91
N GLY A 828 22.76 33.14 28.96
CA GLY A 828 23.87 33.96 28.49
C GLY A 828 24.08 33.87 26.98
N LEU A 829 23.00 33.72 26.21
CA LEU A 829 22.97 33.60 24.74
C LEU A 829 22.88 34.94 24.03
#